data_AF-A0A8T2H2C6-F1
#
_entry.id   AF-A0A8T2H2C6-F1
#
_cell.length_a   1.000
_cell.length_b   1.000
_cell.length_c   1.000
_cell.angle_alpha   90.00
_cell.angle_beta   90.00
_cell.angle_gamma   90.00
#
_symmetry.space_group_name_H-M   'P 1'
#
loop_
_entity.id
_entity.type
_entity.pdbx_description
1 polymer ?
#
loop_
_entity_poly.entity_id
_entity_poly.type
_entity_poly.pdbx_seq_one_letter_code
_entity_poly.pdbx_strand_id
1 'polypeptide(L)'
;MLRRLGWLIGLSQRSRQTKSLDAEPYVARVKPVLMVDTVQEIAIYIHRFHNLDLFQQGWYQIKISMRWEDGDNNSCGIPSRVVQYEALDSTSNDSYGVWKIDDKDSSFLTQPFRIKYARQDVRLCMMVSFTMPLERYEGSATSAVILKFELLYSPIMEDIPVTHSDACAAAVHEFRIPPKALSGVHSYCPVHFDTFHAVLIDVSVHVSVMKSAAYKRPAVLSSDASNGKNLASGNVQSSKKAFTQIASADKKLVSFVKALLGARDTLLEEMQSLSKAVGQTIDLSEFVSSMDNALLSDSASTGKSVEVEGSGQGKQQNNLEKLNGPFDLASDDWLHNFSKEHLSRTFHLLGTQLHYLWNTFLTFHRDNYTKILEYLRDIWTKDRRAEWSIWMVYSKVEMPHHFISGMDDISNHSSHKRVSSVLKPNDPAQVAATRAELHRRSIAQMRINNRAIQDMHIFGDPLRVPIVIIERVWNAPRRTFSENSYMRHVDRIDSSLLNGHDDESGTKKHNNPQHSGRELKIVVFVHGFQGHHLDLRHIRNQWLLIDPKIEFLMSEANEEKTHGDFREMGQRLAQEVVSFFKRKKDKHARYGRLKNIKLSFVGHSIGNVIIRAAIADSLMDPYRKYFHTYLSLSGPHLGYLYSSNSLFNSGLWLLKKLKSTQVIHQLTLTDDPDLQNTFFYKLCKQKTLGSFKNIILLSSPQDGYVPYHSARIESCQPASFDNSKRGVAFLEMLNNCMDQIRGPSPETPHHQRVFMRCDVNFDTTLYGRNLNSFIGRAAHIEFLESDIFARFIMWSFQDLFR
;
A
#
# COMPACT_ATOMS: atom_id res chain seq x y z
N MET A 1 58.19 -11.27 54.57
CA MET A 1 59.04 -10.07 54.44
C MET A 1 58.08 -8.93 54.01
N LEU A 2 57.84 -7.81 54.72
CA LEU A 2 58.74 -6.82 55.37
C LEU A 2 59.75 -6.24 54.36
N ARG A 3 59.93 -4.92 54.13
CA ARG A 3 59.53 -3.61 54.74
C ARG A 3 59.41 -2.58 53.57
N ARG A 4 58.79 -1.38 53.60
CA ARG A 4 58.14 -0.45 54.57
C ARG A 4 56.90 0.17 53.84
N LEU A 5 55.81 0.68 54.40
CA LEU A 5 55.26 0.87 55.76
C LEU A 5 55.80 2.04 56.64
N GLY A 6 55.03 3.14 56.72
CA GLY A 6 55.02 4.13 57.82
C GLY A 6 55.56 5.54 57.49
N TRP A 7 55.18 6.66 58.15
CA TRP A 7 54.06 7.07 59.06
C TRP A 7 54.37 8.56 59.43
N LEU A 8 53.50 9.56 59.72
CA LEU A 8 52.36 9.78 60.64
C LEU A 8 51.62 11.08 60.15
N ILE A 9 50.29 11.24 60.25
CA ILE A 9 49.48 11.71 61.40
C ILE A 9 49.87 13.09 61.98
N GLY A 10 48.93 14.04 61.94
CA GLY A 10 48.98 15.34 62.63
C GLY A 10 47.60 15.99 62.74
N LEU A 11 46.98 15.95 63.93
CA LEU A 11 45.66 16.53 64.21
C LEU A 11 45.76 18.03 64.55
N SER A 12 44.81 18.84 64.10
CA SER A 12 44.55 20.17 64.69
C SER A 12 43.11 20.62 64.42
N GLN A 13 42.30 20.76 65.47
CA GLN A 13 41.06 21.52 65.43
C GLN A 13 41.38 23.02 65.55
N ARG A 14 40.67 23.88 64.82
CA ARG A 14 40.48 25.27 65.28
C ARG A 14 39.15 25.87 64.85
N SER A 15 38.68 26.81 65.65
CA SER A 15 37.31 27.31 65.71
C SER A 15 36.92 28.23 64.55
N ARG A 16 35.62 28.20 64.19
CA ARG A 16 34.97 29.28 63.44
C ARG A 16 35.10 30.60 64.22
N GLN A 17 35.34 31.69 63.50
CA GLN A 17 34.73 32.99 63.83
C GLN A 17 34.44 33.76 62.54
N THR A 18 33.40 34.59 62.57
CA THR A 18 32.74 35.15 61.39
C THR A 18 33.24 36.55 61.02
N LYS A 19 33.28 36.84 59.72
CA LYS A 19 33.04 38.19 59.19
C LYS A 19 32.00 38.10 58.08
N SER A 20 30.97 38.93 58.17
CA SER A 20 30.01 39.12 57.07
C SER A 20 30.67 39.93 55.95
N LEU A 21 30.28 39.64 54.72
CA LEU A 21 30.30 40.57 53.60
C LEU A 21 28.99 40.34 52.84
N ASP A 22 28.04 41.26 53.02
CA ASP A 22 26.74 41.18 52.38
C ASP A 22 26.87 41.38 50.86
N ALA A 23 26.40 40.40 50.11
CA ALA A 23 26.30 40.44 48.66
C ALA A 23 24.92 39.91 48.28
N GLU A 24 24.00 40.80 47.93
CA GLU A 24 22.69 40.41 47.40
C GLU A 24 22.89 39.59 46.11
N PRO A 25 22.33 38.38 46.00
CA PRO A 25 22.33 37.69 44.73
C PRO A 25 21.41 38.44 43.77
N TYR A 26 21.97 39.03 42.72
CA TYR A 26 21.21 39.63 41.62
C TYR A 26 20.46 38.53 40.86
N VAL A 27 19.31 38.11 41.40
CA VAL A 27 18.40 37.17 40.76
C VAL A 27 17.74 37.89 39.59
N ALA A 28 18.40 37.83 38.44
CA ALA A 28 17.82 38.21 37.17
C ALA A 28 16.52 37.42 36.97
N ARG A 29 15.38 38.06 37.22
CA ARG A 29 14.05 37.50 36.95
C ARG A 29 13.87 37.33 35.44
N VAL A 30 14.39 36.23 34.91
CA VAL A 30 14.02 35.71 33.59
C VAL A 30 12.52 35.48 33.64
N LYS A 31 11.74 36.42 33.10
CA LYS A 31 10.32 36.19 32.85
C LYS A 31 10.22 34.96 31.96
N PRO A 32 9.45 33.92 32.34
CA PRO A 32 9.19 32.83 31.41
C PRO A 32 8.45 33.43 30.22
N VAL A 33 9.12 33.49 29.06
CA VAL A 33 8.45 33.77 27.80
C VAL A 33 7.59 32.55 27.53
N LEU A 34 6.29 32.69 27.74
CA LEU A 34 5.29 31.69 27.36
C LEU A 34 5.33 31.55 25.83
N MET A 35 6.16 30.62 25.36
CA MET A 35 6.14 30.15 23.99
C MET A 35 4.85 29.38 23.77
N VAL A 36 3.82 30.10 23.34
CA VAL A 36 2.63 29.54 22.73
C VAL A 36 3.05 28.88 21.42
N ASP A 37 2.98 27.56 21.40
CA ASP A 37 3.40 26.71 20.28
C ASP A 37 2.55 25.43 20.26
N THR A 38 2.54 24.76 19.11
CA THR A 38 1.82 23.50 18.88
C THR A 38 2.76 22.40 18.42
N VAL A 39 2.36 21.15 18.60
CA VAL A 39 3.11 19.97 18.14
C VAL A 39 2.13 19.00 17.47
N GLN A 40 2.57 18.20 16.50
CA GLN A 40 1.84 16.97 16.20
C GLN A 40 2.23 15.91 17.22
N GLU A 41 1.22 15.17 17.71
CA GLU A 41 1.46 13.87 18.33
C GLU A 41 1.00 12.77 17.36
N ILE A 42 1.90 11.83 17.08
CA ILE A 42 1.69 10.69 16.18
C ILE A 42 1.80 9.41 17.00
N ALA A 43 0.65 8.83 17.33
CA ALA A 43 0.53 7.59 18.09
C ALA A 43 0.48 6.39 17.15
N ILE A 44 1.42 5.47 17.30
CA ILE A 44 1.62 4.30 16.46
C ILE A 44 1.36 3.06 17.32
N TYR A 45 0.28 2.34 17.02
CA TYR A 45 -0.02 1.05 17.66
C TYR A 45 0.56 -0.07 16.81
N ILE A 46 1.45 -0.87 17.41
CA ILE A 46 2.04 -2.07 16.82
C ILE A 46 1.31 -3.26 17.41
N HIS A 47 0.34 -3.81 16.66
CA HIS A 47 -0.53 -4.87 17.17
C HIS A 47 0.18 -6.24 17.07
N ARG A 48 0.53 -6.65 15.85
CA ARG A 48 0.93 -8.02 15.56
C ARG A 48 1.93 -8.11 14.42
N PHE A 49 2.99 -8.90 14.61
CA PHE A 49 3.98 -9.24 13.59
C PHE A 49 3.67 -10.64 13.04
N HIS A 50 3.43 -10.74 11.75
CA HIS A 50 3.23 -11.98 11.01
C HIS A 50 4.50 -12.32 10.23
N ASN A 51 5.26 -13.33 10.67
CA ASN A 51 6.27 -13.93 9.81
C ASN A 51 5.56 -14.77 8.74
N LEU A 52 5.42 -14.25 7.52
CA LEU A 52 4.78 -14.99 6.43
C LEU A 52 5.76 -16.03 5.87
N ASP A 53 6.99 -15.60 5.53
CA ASP A 53 8.05 -16.45 4.97
C ASP A 53 9.47 -15.81 5.05
N LEU A 54 9.95 -15.49 6.27
CA LEU A 54 11.35 -15.10 6.51
C LEU A 54 12.29 -16.29 6.37
N PHE A 55 13.39 -16.10 5.62
CA PHE A 55 14.39 -17.14 5.33
C PHE A 55 15.29 -17.52 6.52
N GLN A 56 15.44 -16.65 7.53
CA GLN A 56 16.41 -16.84 8.61
C GLN A 56 15.73 -17.00 9.98
N GLN A 57 16.24 -17.93 10.80
CA GLN A 57 15.86 -18.04 12.21
C GLN A 57 16.76 -17.11 13.03
N GLY A 58 16.16 -16.34 13.93
CA GLY A 58 16.92 -15.29 14.62
C GLY A 58 16.13 -14.53 15.67
N TRP A 59 16.84 -13.60 16.29
CA TRP A 59 16.24 -12.48 17.00
C TRP A 59 15.93 -11.38 16.00
N TYR A 60 14.69 -10.89 16.05
CA TYR A 60 14.21 -9.78 15.24
C TYR A 60 13.74 -8.67 16.17
N GLN A 61 13.90 -7.42 15.73
CA GLN A 61 13.48 -6.25 16.46
C GLN A 61 13.02 -5.19 15.46
N ILE A 62 11.85 -4.62 15.66
CA ILE A 62 11.40 -3.46 14.89
C ILE A 62 11.98 -2.20 15.53
N LYS A 63 12.65 -1.38 14.73
CA LYS A 63 13.04 -0.01 15.04
C LYS A 63 12.13 0.95 14.25
N ILE A 64 11.70 2.03 14.89
CA ILE A 64 10.83 3.05 14.33
C ILE A 64 11.52 4.41 14.49
N SER A 65 11.64 5.17 13.41
CA SER A 65 12.16 6.53 13.41
C SER A 65 11.29 7.44 12.53
N MET A 66 11.37 8.75 12.74
CA MET A 66 10.46 9.69 12.09
C MET A 66 11.16 11.02 11.82
N ARG A 67 11.01 11.57 10.60
CA ARG A 67 11.70 12.80 10.16
C ARG A 67 10.80 13.66 9.26
N TRP A 68 11.05 14.96 9.20
CA TRP A 68 10.47 15.82 8.16
C TRP A 68 11.05 15.50 6.79
N GLU A 69 10.26 15.67 5.72
CA GLU A 69 10.70 15.43 4.34
C GLU A 69 11.69 16.51 3.84
N ASP A 70 11.43 17.78 4.13
CA ASP A 70 12.29 18.93 3.75
C ASP A 70 13.33 19.29 4.84
N GLY A 71 13.68 18.34 5.70
CA GLY A 71 14.51 18.57 6.88
C GLY A 71 15.96 18.11 6.73
N ASP A 72 16.90 18.89 7.27
CA ASP A 72 18.20 18.34 7.66
C ASP A 72 17.98 17.20 8.67
N ASN A 73 18.85 16.18 8.66
CA ASN A 73 18.74 14.98 9.51
C ASN A 73 18.64 15.26 11.03
N ASN A 74 18.92 16.48 11.48
CA ASN A 74 18.80 16.92 12.87
C ASN A 74 17.34 17.24 13.30
N SER A 75 16.34 17.05 12.44
CA SER A 75 14.93 17.37 12.69
C SER A 75 14.03 16.12 12.83
N CYS A 76 14.45 15.20 13.69
CA CYS A 76 13.72 13.97 14.01
C CYS A 76 12.55 14.20 14.98
N GLY A 77 11.55 13.32 14.91
CA GLY A 77 10.47 13.23 15.89
C GLY A 77 10.92 12.55 17.18
N ILE A 78 10.45 13.05 18.32
CA ILE A 78 10.90 12.59 19.64
C ILE A 78 9.88 11.60 20.23
N PRO A 79 10.27 10.36 20.60
CA PRO A 79 9.40 9.44 21.34
C PRO A 79 9.01 10.05 22.70
N SER A 80 7.72 10.29 22.92
CA SER A 80 7.21 11.04 24.08
C SER A 80 6.36 10.19 25.04
N ARG A 81 5.86 9.03 24.60
CA ARG A 81 5.17 8.04 25.44
C ARG A 81 5.29 6.64 24.83
N VAL A 82 5.44 5.62 25.67
CA VAL A 82 5.35 4.19 25.29
C VAL A 82 4.38 3.49 26.22
N VAL A 83 3.54 2.60 25.69
CA VAL A 83 2.54 1.81 26.44
C VAL A 83 2.50 0.38 25.90
N GLN A 84 2.90 -0.60 26.72
CA GLN A 84 2.55 -2.01 26.52
C GLN A 84 1.10 -2.20 26.99
N TYR A 85 0.20 -2.76 26.18
CA TYR A 85 -1.21 -2.91 26.54
C TYR A 85 -1.73 -4.35 26.62
N GLU A 86 -1.00 -5.31 26.07
CA GLU A 86 -1.21 -6.73 26.33
C GLU A 86 0.12 -7.33 26.79
N ALA A 87 0.09 -8.27 27.75
CA ALA A 87 1.30 -8.97 28.17
C ALA A 87 1.76 -9.93 27.05
N LEU A 88 3.06 -9.99 26.79
CA LEU A 88 3.64 -11.00 25.92
C LEU A 88 3.38 -12.41 26.52
N ASP A 89 2.94 -13.36 25.67
CA ASP A 89 2.69 -14.75 26.05
C ASP A 89 3.97 -15.42 26.59
N SER A 90 4.14 -15.40 27.91
CA SER A 90 5.35 -15.78 28.66
C SER A 90 5.59 -17.29 28.75
N THR A 91 5.49 -17.96 27.60
CA THR A 91 5.57 -19.42 27.44
C THR A 91 6.99 -19.97 27.24
N SER A 92 8.02 -19.11 27.28
CA SER A 92 9.42 -19.51 27.41
C SER A 92 10.23 -18.48 28.21
N ASN A 93 11.30 -18.94 28.87
CA ASN A 93 12.27 -18.09 29.59
C ASN A 93 13.15 -17.23 28.65
N ASP A 94 12.74 -17.01 27.40
CA ASP A 94 13.46 -16.28 26.35
C ASP A 94 13.36 -14.73 26.54
N SER A 95 13.18 -14.20 27.75
CA SER A 95 12.86 -12.77 28.00
C SER A 95 14.09 -11.84 27.97
N TYR A 96 14.79 -11.78 26.83
CA TYR A 96 16.00 -10.98 26.65
C TYR A 96 15.72 -9.49 26.34
N GLY A 97 15.36 -8.75 27.40
CA GLY A 97 15.33 -7.29 27.40
C GLY A 97 13.93 -6.66 27.34
N VAL A 98 13.92 -5.33 27.39
CA VAL A 98 12.73 -4.46 27.29
C VAL A 98 12.84 -3.66 25.98
N TRP A 99 11.74 -3.05 25.54
CA TRP A 99 11.78 -1.98 24.53
C TRP A 99 12.77 -0.85 24.96
N LYS A 100 13.26 -0.09 23.98
CA LYS A 100 14.25 0.99 24.19
C LYS A 100 13.87 2.24 23.39
N ILE A 101 14.42 3.37 23.81
CA ILE A 101 14.55 4.58 22.99
C ILE A 101 16.05 4.79 22.76
N ASP A 102 16.45 5.16 21.54
CA ASP A 102 17.83 5.55 21.23
C ASP A 102 17.90 7.07 21.07
N ASP A 103 18.49 7.74 22.07
CA ASP A 103 18.61 9.20 22.12
C ASP A 103 19.53 9.77 21.01
N LYS A 104 20.31 8.92 20.31
CA LYS A 104 21.22 9.37 19.24
C LYS A 104 20.49 9.80 17.97
N ASP A 105 19.39 9.13 17.64
CA ASP A 105 18.58 9.39 16.44
C ASP A 105 17.08 9.53 16.73
N SER A 106 16.71 9.62 18.01
CA SER A 106 15.32 9.69 18.49
C SER A 106 14.45 8.53 18.00
N SER A 107 15.02 7.34 17.84
CA SER A 107 14.26 6.15 17.43
C SER A 107 13.70 5.36 18.61
N PHE A 108 12.60 4.66 18.36
CA PHE A 108 12.02 3.67 19.27
C PHE A 108 12.37 2.27 18.80
N LEU A 109 12.78 1.39 19.71
CA LEU A 109 13.04 -0.02 19.43
C LEU A 109 12.12 -0.90 20.26
N THR A 110 11.43 -1.81 19.59
CA THR A 110 10.57 -2.82 20.22
C THR A 110 11.36 -3.79 21.11
N GLN A 111 10.69 -4.59 21.95
CA GLN A 111 11.36 -5.71 22.63
C GLN A 111 11.83 -6.74 21.56
N PRO A 112 13.07 -7.27 21.62
CA PRO A 112 13.51 -8.33 20.71
C PRO A 112 12.63 -9.59 20.82
N PHE A 113 12.23 -10.15 19.69
CA PHE A 113 11.42 -11.36 19.61
C PHE A 113 12.07 -12.41 18.70
N ARG A 114 11.87 -13.70 19.03
CA ARG A 114 12.57 -14.80 18.36
C ARG A 114 11.70 -15.49 17.32
N ILE A 115 12.14 -15.47 16.06
CA ILE A 115 11.50 -16.20 14.96
C ILE A 115 12.15 -17.58 14.83
N LYS A 116 11.34 -18.63 15.00
CA LYS A 116 11.72 -20.04 14.95
C LYS A 116 11.10 -20.74 13.74
N TYR A 117 9.94 -20.30 13.26
CA TYR A 117 9.21 -20.95 12.16
C TYR A 117 8.63 -19.94 11.14
N ALA A 118 8.52 -20.34 9.88
CA ALA A 118 7.66 -19.66 8.90
C ALA A 118 6.19 -19.80 9.30
N ARG A 119 5.37 -18.77 9.03
CA ARG A 119 3.98 -18.65 9.51
C ARG A 119 3.87 -18.67 11.04
N GLN A 120 4.80 -17.96 11.67
CA GLN A 120 4.78 -17.66 13.10
C GLN A 120 4.23 -16.24 13.31
N ASP A 121 3.19 -16.13 14.13
CA ASP A 121 2.64 -14.85 14.54
C ASP A 121 3.19 -14.46 15.92
N VAL A 122 3.60 -13.21 16.10
CA VAL A 122 4.06 -12.64 17.36
C VAL A 122 3.15 -11.45 17.71
N ARG A 123 2.49 -11.51 18.87
CA ARG A 123 1.79 -10.34 19.42
C ARG A 123 2.84 -9.35 19.91
N LEU A 124 2.72 -8.08 19.54
CA LEU A 124 3.58 -7.01 20.06
C LEU A 124 2.79 -6.13 21.03
N CYS A 125 1.54 -5.79 20.67
CA CYS A 125 0.56 -5.09 21.51
C CYS A 125 1.13 -3.89 22.28
N MET A 126 1.81 -3.00 21.55
CA MET A 126 2.41 -1.77 22.06
C MET A 126 1.89 -0.53 21.34
N MET A 127 1.93 0.62 22.01
CA MET A 127 1.78 1.93 21.40
C MET A 127 3.00 2.80 21.73
N VAL A 128 3.48 3.57 20.75
CA VAL A 128 4.46 4.63 20.92
C VAL A 128 3.91 5.94 20.33
N SER A 129 3.98 7.03 21.08
CA SER A 129 3.77 8.38 20.57
C SER A 129 5.10 9.01 20.20
N PHE A 130 5.17 9.59 19.01
CA PHE A 130 6.20 10.54 18.61
C PHE A 130 5.62 11.95 18.63
N THR A 131 6.43 12.94 19.02
CA THR A 131 6.07 14.36 18.99
C THR A 131 6.93 15.10 17.96
N MET A 132 6.28 15.83 17.04
CA MET A 132 6.92 16.70 16.05
C MET A 132 6.70 18.17 16.41
N PRO A 133 7.77 18.97 16.58
CA PRO A 133 7.64 20.41 16.79
C PRO A 133 7.29 21.14 15.48
N LEU A 134 6.33 22.08 15.54
CA LEU A 134 5.89 22.89 14.39
C LEU A 134 6.75 24.14 14.12
N GLU A 135 7.87 24.33 14.84
CA GLU A 135 8.67 25.58 14.93
C GLU A 135 8.96 26.31 13.60
N ARG A 136 9.07 25.59 12.47
CA ARG A 136 9.32 26.16 11.14
C ARG A 136 8.08 26.76 10.44
N TYR A 137 6.86 26.49 10.92
CA TYR A 137 5.61 26.73 10.18
C TYR A 137 4.62 27.64 10.93
N GLU A 138 3.82 28.42 10.19
CA GLU A 138 2.84 29.36 10.76
C GLU A 138 1.52 28.67 11.14
N GLY A 139 1.58 27.64 11.99
CA GLY A 139 0.43 26.98 12.63
C GLY A 139 -0.09 25.70 11.94
N SER A 140 0.29 25.44 10.69
CA SER A 140 0.01 24.16 10.02
C SER A 140 1.25 23.65 9.29
N ALA A 141 1.47 22.33 9.27
CA ALA A 141 2.61 21.75 8.56
C ALA A 141 2.48 21.99 7.05
N THR A 142 3.58 22.34 6.39
CA THR A 142 3.65 22.42 4.92
C THR A 142 4.51 21.31 4.29
N SER A 143 5.36 20.65 5.09
CA SER A 143 6.16 19.49 4.71
C SER A 143 5.46 18.19 5.14
N ALA A 144 5.78 17.08 4.47
CA ALA A 144 5.35 15.76 4.89
C ALA A 144 6.26 15.21 6.02
N VAL A 145 5.77 14.21 6.73
CA VAL A 145 6.56 13.42 7.69
C VAL A 145 6.81 12.05 7.10
N ILE A 146 8.08 11.62 7.09
CA ILE A 146 8.47 10.25 6.75
C ILE A 146 8.54 9.44 8.04
N LEU A 147 7.70 8.41 8.12
CA LEU A 147 7.65 7.43 9.20
C LEU A 147 8.32 6.14 8.72
N LYS A 148 9.47 5.80 9.30
CA LYS A 148 10.34 4.70 8.90
C LYS A 148 10.25 3.54 9.89
N PHE A 149 9.97 2.34 9.36
CA PHE A 149 10.07 1.07 10.06
C PHE A 149 11.30 0.30 9.55
N GLU A 150 12.09 -0.25 10.46
CA GLU A 150 13.30 -1.01 10.15
C GLU A 150 13.23 -2.38 10.83
N LEU A 151 13.41 -3.44 10.03
CA LEU A 151 13.54 -4.81 10.51
C LEU A 151 15.00 -5.05 10.87
N LEU A 152 15.34 -4.98 12.15
CA LEU A 152 16.65 -5.39 12.64
C LEU A 152 16.67 -6.91 12.81
N TYR A 153 17.80 -7.54 12.50
CA TYR A 153 18.03 -8.98 12.62
C TYR A 153 19.34 -9.26 13.35
N SER A 154 19.35 -10.29 14.19
CA SER A 154 20.55 -10.85 14.80
C SER A 154 20.47 -12.37 14.81
N PRO A 155 21.52 -13.09 14.38
CA PRO A 155 21.55 -14.55 14.38
C PRO A 155 21.52 -15.13 15.80
N ILE A 156 21.14 -16.39 15.94
CA ILE A 156 21.20 -17.11 17.21
C ILE A 156 22.66 -17.50 17.47
N MET A 157 23.38 -16.66 18.23
CA MET A 157 24.64 -17.05 18.88
C MET A 157 24.34 -17.45 20.32
N GLU A 158 24.98 -18.52 20.82
CA GLU A 158 24.53 -19.19 22.04
C GLU A 158 24.94 -18.48 23.35
N ASP A 159 25.99 -17.65 23.34
CA ASP A 159 26.62 -17.08 24.55
C ASP A 159 26.70 -15.53 24.61
N ILE A 160 26.10 -14.78 23.67
CA ILE A 160 26.21 -13.30 23.65
C ILE A 160 24.87 -12.64 24.03
N PRO A 161 24.81 -11.79 25.07
CA PRO A 161 23.60 -11.03 25.39
C PRO A 161 23.29 -9.99 24.29
N VAL A 162 22.02 -9.92 23.88
CA VAL A 162 21.49 -9.10 22.77
C VAL A 162 21.53 -7.58 23.04
N THR A 163 22.35 -7.12 23.99
CA THR A 163 22.43 -5.71 24.41
C THR A 163 23.36 -4.85 23.57
N HIS A 164 24.39 -5.44 22.93
CA HIS A 164 25.45 -4.71 22.20
C HIS A 164 25.90 -5.42 20.91
N SER A 165 25.01 -5.46 19.92
CA SER A 165 25.39 -5.68 18.52
C SER A 165 24.90 -4.48 17.70
N ASP A 166 25.73 -3.95 16.81
CA ASP A 166 25.32 -2.96 15.80
C ASP A 166 24.45 -3.68 14.74
N ALA A 167 23.21 -3.97 15.11
CA ALA A 167 22.25 -4.68 14.28
C ALA A 167 21.84 -3.80 13.09
N CYS A 168 22.45 -4.06 11.93
CA CYS A 168 22.08 -3.41 10.67
C CYS A 168 20.60 -3.71 10.33
N ALA A 169 19.92 -2.75 9.70
CA ALA A 169 18.58 -2.97 9.20
C ALA A 169 18.61 -3.98 8.04
N ALA A 170 18.01 -5.15 8.25
CA ALA A 170 17.88 -6.17 7.22
C ALA A 170 16.87 -5.75 6.14
N ALA A 171 15.87 -4.96 6.52
CA ALA A 171 14.92 -4.33 5.61
C ALA A 171 14.34 -3.03 6.17
N VAL A 172 13.75 -2.20 5.29
CA VAL A 172 13.12 -0.92 5.62
C VAL A 172 11.77 -0.79 4.92
N HIS A 173 10.82 -0.14 5.56
CA HIS A 173 9.55 0.32 4.99
C HIS A 173 9.31 1.77 5.44
N GLU A 174 8.96 2.68 4.53
CA GLU A 174 8.69 4.08 4.85
C GLU A 174 7.28 4.50 4.41
N PHE A 175 6.48 5.03 5.34
CA PHE A 175 5.24 5.74 5.01
C PHE A 175 5.51 7.24 4.90
N ARG A 176 4.88 7.89 3.93
CA ARG A 176 4.81 9.35 3.84
C ARG A 176 3.45 9.84 4.35
N ILE A 177 3.47 10.57 5.47
CA ILE A 177 2.31 11.20 6.09
C ILE A 177 2.19 12.63 5.51
N PRO A 178 1.21 12.91 4.62
CA PRO A 178 1.15 14.20 3.93
C PRO A 178 0.76 15.35 4.90
N PRO A 179 1.04 16.62 4.56
CA PRO A 179 0.80 17.75 5.47
C PRO A 179 -0.64 17.86 6.00
N LYS A 180 -1.63 17.40 5.23
CA LYS A 180 -3.04 17.35 5.64
C LYS A 180 -3.37 16.24 6.65
N ALA A 181 -2.66 15.12 6.63
CA ALA A 181 -2.79 14.08 7.65
C ALA A 181 -2.29 14.57 9.01
N LEU A 182 -1.31 15.48 9.00
CA LEU A 182 -0.72 16.08 10.21
C LEU A 182 -1.66 17.01 10.97
N SER A 183 -2.80 17.40 10.39
CA SER A 183 -3.91 18.07 11.09
C SER A 183 -4.85 17.11 11.82
N GLY A 184 -4.71 15.81 11.59
CA GLY A 184 -5.55 14.75 12.15
C GLY A 184 -5.79 13.64 11.12
N VAL A 185 -5.56 12.37 11.50
CA VAL A 185 -5.91 11.18 10.72
C VAL A 185 -5.90 9.94 11.63
N HIS A 186 -6.73 8.94 11.31
CA HIS A 186 -6.75 7.63 11.96
C HIS A 186 -6.75 6.56 10.86
N SER A 187 -5.73 5.71 10.78
CA SER A 187 -5.60 4.76 9.65
C SER A 187 -4.89 3.46 10.00
N TYR A 188 -5.26 2.38 9.31
CA TYR A 188 -4.49 1.14 9.27
C TYR A 188 -3.32 1.30 8.28
N CYS A 189 -2.15 0.76 8.63
CA CYS A 189 -0.90 0.94 7.91
C CYS A 189 -0.14 -0.40 7.88
N PRO A 190 -0.39 -1.29 6.90
CA PRO A 190 0.22 -2.62 6.87
C PRO A 190 1.72 -2.52 6.56
N VAL A 191 2.59 -2.70 7.55
CA VAL A 191 4.04 -2.71 7.30
C VAL A 191 4.42 -4.01 6.62
N HIS A 192 5.00 -3.93 5.42
CA HIS A 192 5.63 -5.05 4.75
C HIS A 192 6.98 -4.63 4.15
N PHE A 193 7.96 -5.52 4.20
CA PHE A 193 9.33 -5.22 3.77
C PHE A 193 9.57 -5.61 2.29
N ASP A 194 10.82 -5.72 1.88
CA ASP A 194 11.21 -6.15 0.55
C ASP A 194 10.84 -7.63 0.27
N THR A 195 11.17 -8.12 -0.93
CA THR A 195 10.73 -9.46 -1.35
C THR A 195 11.47 -10.64 -0.74
N PHE A 196 12.59 -10.42 -0.03
CA PHE A 196 13.23 -11.43 0.83
C PHE A 196 12.63 -11.43 2.25
N HIS A 197 12.01 -10.32 2.68
CA HIS A 197 11.49 -10.16 4.03
C HIS A 197 9.94 -10.22 4.06
N ALA A 198 9.39 -11.37 3.65
CA ALA A 198 7.96 -11.61 3.57
C ALA A 198 7.29 -11.60 4.97
N VAL A 199 6.79 -10.43 5.35
CA VAL A 199 6.23 -10.09 6.66
C VAL A 199 5.01 -9.19 6.47
N LEU A 200 4.05 -9.28 7.39
CA LEU A 200 3.03 -8.24 7.61
C LEU A 200 3.10 -7.81 9.08
N ILE A 201 3.15 -6.51 9.37
CA ILE A 201 2.90 -5.98 10.71
C ILE A 201 1.57 -5.21 10.67
N ASP A 202 0.61 -5.66 11.48
CA ASP A 202 -0.63 -4.93 11.72
C ASP A 202 -0.28 -3.70 12.58
N VAL A 203 -0.31 -2.51 11.95
CA VAL A 203 -0.10 -1.22 12.61
C VAL A 203 -1.30 -0.31 12.35
N SER A 204 -1.66 0.50 13.34
CA SER A 204 -2.55 1.65 13.14
C SER A 204 -1.89 2.95 13.60
N VAL A 205 -1.93 3.98 12.76
CA VAL A 205 -1.32 5.28 12.98
C VAL A 205 -2.42 6.31 13.20
N HIS A 206 -2.29 7.09 14.26
CA HIS A 206 -3.23 8.14 14.65
C HIS A 206 -2.46 9.44 14.86
N VAL A 207 -2.98 10.54 14.35
CA VAL A 207 -2.34 11.87 14.46
C VAL A 207 -3.32 12.88 15.04
N SER A 208 -2.83 13.78 15.88
CA SER A 208 -3.56 14.97 16.32
C SER A 208 -2.62 16.16 16.52
N VAL A 209 -3.12 17.39 16.37
CA VAL A 209 -2.40 18.61 16.73
C VAL A 209 -2.66 18.92 18.20
N MET A 210 -1.60 19.02 18.99
CA MET A 210 -1.64 19.23 20.43
C MET A 210 -1.00 20.56 20.80
N LYS A 211 -1.44 21.16 21.91
CA LYS A 211 -0.76 22.30 22.54
C LYS A 211 0.61 21.82 23.04
N SER A 212 1.67 22.55 22.72
CA SER A 212 3.01 22.26 23.23
C SER A 212 3.03 22.44 24.75
N ALA A 213 3.37 21.38 25.49
CA ALA A 213 3.86 21.51 26.85
C ALA A 213 5.27 22.11 26.79
N ALA A 214 5.64 23.00 27.71
CA ALA A 214 6.91 23.72 27.66
C ALA A 214 8.12 22.81 27.94
N TYR A 215 8.55 22.04 26.94
CA TYR A 215 9.71 21.17 27.00
C TYR A 215 10.97 21.98 27.28
N LYS A 216 11.70 21.59 28.34
CA LYS A 216 13.01 22.18 28.66
C LYS A 216 14.04 21.71 27.62
N ARG A 217 14.16 22.47 26.52
CA ARG A 217 15.26 22.30 25.56
C ARG A 217 16.60 22.40 26.32
N PRO A 218 17.51 21.42 26.22
CA PRO A 218 18.88 21.60 26.70
C PRO A 218 19.49 22.81 26.00
N ALA A 219 20.15 23.68 26.76
CA ALA A 219 20.73 24.90 26.21
C ALA A 219 21.96 24.55 25.35
N VAL A 220 21.76 24.47 24.02
CA VAL A 220 22.88 24.43 23.07
C VAL A 220 23.64 25.75 23.17
N LEU A 221 24.90 25.67 23.59
CA LEU A 221 25.78 26.83 23.72
C LEU A 221 26.17 27.34 22.33
N SER A 222 25.45 28.37 21.84
CA SER A 222 25.77 29.06 20.60
C SER A 222 27.02 29.93 20.78
N SER A 223 28.20 29.36 20.52
CA SER A 223 29.48 30.06 20.53
C SER A 223 29.71 30.87 19.25
N ASP A 224 29.08 32.04 19.13
CA ASP A 224 29.39 33.01 18.06
C ASP A 224 29.12 34.45 18.53
N ALA A 225 30.12 35.09 19.17
CA ALA A 225 29.97 36.43 19.75
C ALA A 225 31.30 37.20 19.91
N SER A 226 32.14 37.28 18.87
CA SER A 226 33.30 38.19 18.90
C SER A 226 33.77 38.71 17.54
N ASN A 227 33.20 39.83 17.09
CA ASN A 227 33.99 41.01 16.73
C ASN A 227 33.07 42.21 16.45
N GLY A 228 33.22 43.29 17.21
CA GLY A 228 32.45 44.52 17.05
C GLY A 228 33.23 45.65 16.37
N LYS A 229 32.50 46.61 15.82
CA LYS A 229 32.99 48.00 15.65
C LYS A 229 31.80 48.96 15.73
N ASN A 230 32.02 50.08 16.41
CA ASN A 230 30.98 51.06 16.70
C ASN A 230 30.68 51.95 15.49
N LEU A 231 29.43 52.37 15.34
CA LEU A 231 29.08 53.74 14.99
C LEU A 231 27.67 54.06 15.54
N ALA A 232 27.43 55.29 16.00
CA ALA A 232 26.18 55.65 16.68
C ALA A 232 25.43 56.77 15.96
N SER A 233 24.14 56.57 15.66
CA SER A 233 23.12 57.60 15.43
C SER A 233 21.72 56.97 15.23
N GLY A 234 20.64 57.77 15.29
CA GLY A 234 19.35 57.41 14.70
C GLY A 234 18.36 56.57 15.53
N ASN A 235 17.90 57.08 16.69
CA ASN A 235 16.89 56.41 17.53
C ASN A 235 15.43 56.51 16.99
N VAL A 236 15.14 55.93 15.82
CA VAL A 236 13.76 55.90 15.23
C VAL A 236 13.42 54.55 14.56
N GLN A 237 14.17 53.47 14.81
CA GLN A 237 14.05 52.21 14.03
C GLN A 237 13.82 50.93 14.86
N SER A 238 13.82 51.01 16.19
CA SER A 238 13.43 49.92 17.09
C SER A 238 11.92 49.65 17.06
N SER A 239 11.10 50.71 17.09
CA SER A 239 9.63 50.64 17.11
C SER A 239 9.07 49.91 15.90
N LYS A 240 9.51 50.23 14.67
CA LYS A 240 9.04 49.54 13.46
C LYS A 240 9.36 48.03 13.48
N LYS A 241 10.56 47.62 13.92
CA LYS A 241 10.89 46.19 14.11
C LYS A 241 9.99 45.52 15.15
N ALA A 242 9.74 46.18 16.28
CA ALA A 242 8.85 45.67 17.32
C ALA A 242 7.41 45.51 16.81
N PHE A 243 6.84 46.49 16.10
CA PHE A 243 5.50 46.37 15.52
C PHE A 243 5.39 45.23 14.49
N THR A 244 6.39 45.02 13.63
CA THR A 244 6.39 43.88 12.69
C THR A 244 6.49 42.54 13.42
N GLN A 245 7.28 42.45 14.51
CA GLN A 245 7.37 41.23 15.33
C GLN A 245 6.08 40.95 16.11
N ILE A 246 5.42 41.97 16.66
CA ILE A 246 4.15 41.84 17.38
C ILE A 246 3.06 41.36 16.41
N ALA A 247 2.92 42.02 15.25
CA ALA A 247 1.94 41.62 14.23
C ALA A 247 2.18 40.21 13.65
N SER A 248 3.44 39.75 13.61
CA SER A 248 3.76 38.34 13.27
C SER A 248 3.34 37.39 14.38
N ALA A 249 3.62 37.71 15.65
CA ALA A 249 3.24 36.88 16.79
C ALA A 249 1.71 36.74 16.94
N ASP A 250 0.95 37.80 16.68
CA ASP A 250 -0.52 37.76 16.73
C ASP A 250 -1.12 36.93 15.59
N LYS A 251 -0.54 36.99 14.38
CA LYS A 251 -0.93 36.10 13.27
C LYS A 251 -0.66 34.63 13.58
N LYS A 252 0.51 34.30 14.17
CA LYS A 252 0.84 32.93 14.60
C LYS A 252 -0.11 32.42 15.69
N LEU A 253 -0.48 33.27 16.64
CA LEU A 253 -1.46 32.91 17.67
C LEU A 253 -2.84 32.57 17.07
N VAL A 254 -3.31 33.35 16.09
CA VAL A 254 -4.55 33.04 15.35
C VAL A 254 -4.45 31.70 14.60
N SER A 255 -3.34 31.41 13.91
CA SER A 255 -3.22 30.15 13.19
C SER A 255 -3.05 28.93 14.10
N PHE A 256 -2.39 29.05 15.25
CA PHE A 256 -2.39 28.02 16.29
C PHE A 256 -3.80 27.76 16.86
N VAL A 257 -4.62 28.80 17.08
CA VAL A 257 -6.03 28.64 17.49
C VAL A 257 -6.84 27.92 16.41
N LYS A 258 -6.68 28.28 15.12
CA LYS A 258 -7.33 27.59 14.00
C LYS A 258 -6.93 26.11 13.91
N ALA A 259 -5.65 25.80 14.09
CA ALA A 259 -5.14 24.42 14.05
C ALA A 259 -5.70 23.55 15.19
N LEU A 260 -5.72 24.06 16.43
CA LEU A 260 -6.31 23.33 17.55
C LEU A 260 -7.84 23.20 17.44
N LEU A 261 -8.54 24.20 16.88
CA LEU A 261 -9.98 24.10 16.62
C LEU A 261 -10.28 22.96 15.63
N GLY A 262 -9.64 22.97 14.46
CA GLY A 262 -9.85 21.95 13.42
C GLY A 262 -9.41 20.55 13.83
N ALA A 263 -8.38 20.42 14.67
CA ALA A 263 -7.96 19.14 15.25
C ALA A 263 -8.97 18.61 16.28
N ARG A 264 -9.54 19.49 17.13
CA ARG A 264 -10.59 19.12 18.09
C ARG A 264 -11.83 18.59 17.37
N ASP A 265 -12.26 19.32 16.34
CA ASP A 265 -13.51 19.01 15.62
C ASP A 265 -13.34 17.73 14.78
N THR A 266 -12.20 17.55 14.11
CA THR A 266 -11.81 16.27 13.49
C THR A 266 -11.86 15.12 14.50
N LEU A 267 -11.18 15.26 15.64
CA LEU A 267 -11.04 14.18 16.60
C LEU A 267 -12.39 13.79 17.21
N LEU A 268 -13.29 14.75 17.43
CA LEU A 268 -14.63 14.50 17.93
C LEU A 268 -15.51 13.75 16.91
N GLU A 269 -15.44 14.13 15.62
CA GLU A 269 -16.15 13.45 14.53
C GLU A 269 -15.66 12.00 14.34
N GLU A 270 -14.33 11.81 14.29
CA GLU A 270 -13.70 10.49 14.14
C GLU A 270 -13.96 9.59 15.37
N MET A 271 -13.95 10.15 16.59
CA MET A 271 -14.34 9.42 17.80
C MET A 271 -15.80 8.95 17.76
N GLN A 272 -16.74 9.78 17.27
CA GLN A 272 -18.14 9.39 17.09
C GLN A 272 -18.31 8.32 16.01
N SER A 273 -17.61 8.47 14.88
CA SER A 273 -17.56 7.48 13.79
C SER A 273 -17.08 6.10 14.28
N LEU A 274 -15.94 6.08 14.98
CA LEU A 274 -15.37 4.87 15.58
C LEU A 274 -16.27 4.27 16.67
N SER A 275 -16.82 5.09 17.57
CA SER A 275 -17.76 4.64 18.61
C SER A 275 -18.97 3.91 18.03
N LYS A 276 -19.56 4.47 16.96
CA LYS A 276 -20.67 3.88 16.21
C LYS A 276 -20.28 2.56 15.54
N ALA A 277 -19.14 2.51 14.84
CA ALA A 277 -18.68 1.33 14.12
C ALA A 277 -18.30 0.16 15.04
N VAL A 278 -17.64 0.45 16.16
CA VAL A 278 -17.19 -0.52 17.18
C VAL A 278 -18.36 -1.02 18.06
N GLY A 279 -19.48 -0.29 18.04
CA GLY A 279 -20.67 -0.56 18.85
C GLY A 279 -20.40 -0.36 20.34
N GLN A 280 -19.62 0.65 20.71
CA GLN A 280 -19.21 0.95 22.09
C GLN A 280 -19.21 2.46 22.32
N THR A 281 -19.93 2.91 23.34
CA THR A 281 -20.06 4.32 23.71
C THR A 281 -18.78 4.87 24.32
N ILE A 282 -18.29 6.01 23.81
CA ILE A 282 -17.27 6.81 24.48
C ILE A 282 -17.97 7.73 25.48
N ASP A 283 -17.55 7.74 26.74
CA ASP A 283 -18.05 8.69 27.73
C ASP A 283 -17.40 10.07 27.53
N LEU A 284 -18.24 11.06 27.23
CA LEU A 284 -17.87 12.47 27.08
C LEU A 284 -18.64 13.35 28.09
N SER A 285 -19.28 12.76 29.11
CA SER A 285 -20.03 13.50 30.13
C SER A 285 -19.14 14.47 30.92
N GLU A 286 -17.92 14.05 31.29
CA GLU A 286 -16.92 14.91 31.93
C GLU A 286 -16.46 16.05 31.00
N PHE A 287 -16.26 15.77 29.71
CA PHE A 287 -15.90 16.78 28.69
C PHE A 287 -16.97 17.88 28.57
N VAL A 288 -18.24 17.50 28.47
CA VAL A 288 -19.37 18.45 28.38
C VAL A 288 -19.51 19.24 29.69
N SER A 289 -19.62 18.54 30.82
CA SER A 289 -19.89 19.16 32.13
C SER A 289 -18.78 20.08 32.63
N SER A 290 -17.51 19.80 32.31
CA SER A 290 -16.39 20.63 32.77
C SER A 290 -16.15 21.90 31.94
N MET A 291 -16.57 21.95 30.67
CA MET A 291 -16.13 23.00 29.74
C MET A 291 -17.23 23.87 29.12
N ASP A 292 -18.49 23.43 29.06
CA ASP A 292 -19.59 24.34 28.73
C ASP A 292 -19.69 25.47 29.79
N ASN A 293 -19.49 25.10 31.06
CA ASN A 293 -19.42 26.04 32.17
C ASN A 293 -18.30 27.09 32.01
N ALA A 294 -17.16 26.74 31.40
CA ALA A 294 -16.06 27.67 31.17
C ALA A 294 -16.43 28.73 30.11
N LEU A 295 -17.02 28.32 28.99
CA LEU A 295 -17.49 29.23 27.93
C LEU A 295 -18.65 30.12 28.41
N LEU A 296 -19.60 29.56 29.15
CA LEU A 296 -20.73 30.32 29.69
C LEU A 296 -20.25 31.41 30.67
N SER A 297 -19.27 31.11 31.53
CA SER A 297 -18.81 32.04 32.57
C SER A 297 -18.17 33.34 32.04
N ASP A 298 -17.41 33.30 30.95
CA ASP A 298 -16.72 34.51 30.41
C ASP A 298 -17.63 35.31 29.47
N SER A 299 -18.79 34.78 29.04
CA SER A 299 -19.80 35.58 28.32
C SER A 299 -20.45 36.66 29.21
N ALA A 300 -20.56 36.40 30.52
CA ALA A 300 -21.12 37.33 31.50
C ALA A 300 -20.14 38.44 31.94
N SER A 301 -18.83 38.26 31.72
CA SER A 301 -17.78 39.17 32.21
C SER A 301 -17.62 40.46 31.40
N THR A 302 -18.14 40.47 30.16
CA THR A 302 -17.97 41.57 29.20
C THR A 302 -19.16 42.56 29.17
N GLY A 303 -20.10 42.46 30.12
CA GLY A 303 -21.37 43.21 30.13
C GLY A 303 -21.47 44.38 31.11
N LYS A 304 -20.51 45.33 31.14
CA LYS A 304 -20.66 46.58 31.91
C LYS A 304 -21.24 47.72 31.06
N SER A 305 -22.56 47.81 31.02
CA SER A 305 -23.28 49.00 30.54
C SER A 305 -23.15 50.16 31.53
N VAL A 306 -22.92 51.37 31.02
CA VAL A 306 -23.09 52.61 31.79
C VAL A 306 -24.59 52.89 31.95
N GLU A 307 -25.02 53.29 33.14
CA GLU A 307 -26.41 53.65 33.41
C GLU A 307 -26.78 54.99 32.75
N VAL A 308 -27.84 54.97 31.94
CA VAL A 308 -28.64 56.15 31.56
C VAL A 308 -30.10 55.71 31.53
N GLU A 309 -30.97 56.42 32.25
CA GLU A 309 -32.40 56.08 32.31
C GLU A 309 -33.08 56.32 30.95
N GLY A 310 -33.88 55.36 30.48
CA GLY A 310 -34.59 55.44 29.21
C GLY A 310 -35.61 54.32 29.04
N SER A 311 -36.88 54.60 29.33
CA SER A 311 -37.97 53.61 29.28
C SER A 311 -38.29 53.15 27.85
N GLY A 312 -38.22 51.84 27.58
CA GLY A 312 -38.76 51.23 26.36
C GLY A 312 -38.66 49.70 26.39
N GLN A 313 -39.79 49.00 26.20
CA GLN A 313 -39.81 47.53 26.14
C GLN A 313 -39.24 47.02 24.82
N GLY A 314 -38.18 46.21 24.88
CA GLY A 314 -37.65 45.44 23.74
C GLY A 314 -37.08 44.11 24.22
N LYS A 315 -37.43 43.01 23.56
CA LYS A 315 -36.89 41.68 23.90
C LYS A 315 -35.41 41.62 23.53
N GLN A 316 -34.53 41.38 24.50
CA GLN A 316 -33.19 40.87 24.20
C GLN A 316 -33.33 39.46 23.61
N GLN A 317 -32.85 39.28 22.39
CA GLN A 317 -32.83 38.00 21.71
C GLN A 317 -31.42 37.41 21.83
N ASN A 318 -31.31 36.15 22.27
CA ASN A 318 -30.04 35.57 22.69
C ASN A 318 -29.07 35.41 21.51
N ASN A 319 -27.98 36.18 21.50
CA ASN A 319 -26.88 36.00 20.53
C ASN A 319 -26.10 34.67 20.69
N LEU A 320 -26.44 33.84 21.68
CA LEU A 320 -25.73 32.61 22.02
C LEU A 320 -26.04 31.43 21.08
N GLU A 321 -27.21 31.40 20.43
CA GLU A 321 -27.59 30.32 19.50
C GLU A 321 -26.67 30.23 18.26
N LYS A 322 -25.86 31.27 18.01
CA LYS A 322 -24.96 31.37 16.85
C LYS A 322 -23.58 30.75 17.06
N LEU A 323 -23.32 30.13 18.22
CA LEU A 323 -22.01 29.57 18.59
C LEU A 323 -21.98 28.03 18.68
N ASN A 324 -23.15 27.37 18.67
CA ASN A 324 -23.28 25.91 18.79
C ASN A 324 -23.71 25.21 17.48
N GLY A 325 -23.68 25.92 16.36
CA GLY A 325 -23.88 25.35 15.03
C GLY A 325 -22.57 24.86 14.40
N PRO A 326 -22.61 23.98 13.39
CA PRO A 326 -21.43 23.67 12.58
C PRO A 326 -20.98 24.94 11.86
N PHE A 327 -19.76 25.41 12.16
CA PHE A 327 -19.23 26.64 11.57
C PHE A 327 -18.88 26.43 10.09
N ASP A 328 -19.62 27.10 9.21
CA ASP A 328 -19.36 27.09 7.77
C ASP A 328 -18.00 27.74 7.48
N LEU A 329 -17.07 26.97 6.90
CA LEU A 329 -15.62 27.21 6.93
C LEU A 329 -15.15 28.26 5.90
N ALA A 330 -16.01 29.25 5.61
CA ALA A 330 -15.91 30.13 4.43
C ALA A 330 -15.70 31.62 4.73
N SER A 331 -15.89 32.09 5.98
CA SER A 331 -15.67 33.50 6.36
C SER A 331 -14.74 33.62 7.57
N ASP A 332 -13.44 33.72 7.27
CA ASP A 332 -12.34 33.46 8.20
C ASP A 332 -11.87 34.69 9.02
N ASP A 333 -12.61 35.81 8.91
CA ASP A 333 -12.28 37.14 9.44
C ASP A 333 -12.53 37.32 10.95
N TRP A 334 -13.42 36.53 11.55
CA TRP A 334 -13.87 36.77 12.93
C TRP A 334 -12.75 36.64 13.97
N LEU A 335 -11.82 35.71 13.77
CA LEU A 335 -10.68 35.49 14.66
C LEU A 335 -9.66 36.65 14.67
N HIS A 336 -9.68 37.52 13.66
CA HIS A 336 -8.83 38.72 13.61
C HIS A 336 -9.37 39.89 14.44
N ASN A 337 -10.61 39.79 14.94
CA ASN A 337 -11.25 40.84 15.76
C ASN A 337 -11.06 40.66 17.27
N PHE A 338 -10.42 39.58 17.73
CA PHE A 338 -10.20 39.32 19.16
C PHE A 338 -8.95 39.98 19.71
N SER A 339 -8.97 40.26 21.02
CA SER A 339 -7.76 40.66 21.74
C SER A 339 -6.76 39.50 21.86
N LYS A 340 -5.47 39.84 21.94
CA LYS A 340 -4.37 38.90 22.19
C LYS A 340 -4.60 38.05 23.45
N GLU A 341 -5.19 38.63 24.49
CA GLU A 341 -5.56 37.91 25.71
C GLU A 341 -6.65 36.87 25.46
N HIS A 342 -7.72 37.23 24.75
CA HIS A 342 -8.79 36.29 24.42
C HIS A 342 -8.27 35.14 23.57
N LEU A 343 -7.48 35.42 22.53
CA LEU A 343 -6.85 34.39 21.70
C LEU A 343 -5.92 33.46 22.53
N SER A 344 -5.18 34.00 23.51
CA SER A 344 -4.33 33.20 24.41
C SER A 344 -5.14 32.31 25.36
N ARG A 345 -6.25 32.84 25.92
CA ARG A 345 -7.20 32.04 26.73
C ARG A 345 -7.80 30.91 25.89
N THR A 346 -8.30 31.21 24.70
CA THR A 346 -8.90 30.23 23.78
C THR A 346 -7.88 29.18 23.34
N PHE A 347 -6.64 29.56 23.04
CA PHE A 347 -5.54 28.62 22.78
C PHE A 347 -5.27 27.69 23.97
N HIS A 348 -5.27 28.20 25.21
CA HIS A 348 -5.08 27.38 26.40
C HIS A 348 -6.28 26.47 26.71
N LEU A 349 -7.51 26.94 26.48
CA LEU A 349 -8.73 26.14 26.59
C LEU A 349 -8.70 24.99 25.58
N LEU A 350 -8.58 25.29 24.28
CA LEU A 350 -8.52 24.30 23.18
C LEU A 350 -7.43 23.25 23.43
N GLY A 351 -6.24 23.66 23.86
CA GLY A 351 -5.16 22.74 24.22
C GLY A 351 -5.49 21.80 25.38
N THR A 352 -6.37 22.21 26.29
CA THR A 352 -6.87 21.37 27.39
C THR A 352 -7.99 20.44 26.90
N GLN A 353 -8.92 20.94 26.06
CA GLN A 353 -9.97 20.13 25.43
C GLN A 353 -9.37 18.95 24.66
N LEU A 354 -8.36 19.25 23.82
CA LEU A 354 -7.64 18.25 23.03
C LEU A 354 -6.87 17.25 23.88
N HIS A 355 -6.22 17.69 24.97
CA HIS A 355 -5.50 16.78 25.85
C HIS A 355 -6.44 15.76 26.54
N TYR A 356 -7.64 16.18 26.94
CA TYR A 356 -8.68 15.27 27.42
C TYR A 356 -9.15 14.31 26.32
N LEU A 357 -9.58 14.83 25.16
CA LEU A 357 -10.13 14.03 24.06
C LEU A 357 -9.12 13.00 23.55
N TRP A 358 -7.86 13.38 23.40
CA TRP A 358 -6.80 12.52 22.88
C TRP A 358 -6.47 11.35 23.83
N ASN A 359 -6.34 11.61 25.13
CA ASN A 359 -6.12 10.53 26.10
C ASN A 359 -7.36 9.61 26.23
N THR A 360 -8.56 10.17 26.08
CA THR A 360 -9.82 9.40 26.02
C THR A 360 -9.87 8.51 24.78
N PHE A 361 -9.55 9.06 23.60
CA PHE A 361 -9.45 8.32 22.35
C PHE A 361 -8.44 7.17 22.44
N LEU A 362 -7.24 7.41 22.98
CA LEU A 362 -6.20 6.39 23.09
C LEU A 362 -6.55 5.28 24.09
N THR A 363 -7.23 5.63 25.18
CA THR A 363 -7.80 4.67 26.13
C THR A 363 -8.85 3.80 25.45
N PHE A 364 -9.86 4.42 24.81
CA PHE A 364 -10.88 3.72 24.04
C PHE A 364 -10.28 2.84 22.93
N HIS A 365 -9.24 3.32 22.24
CA HIS A 365 -8.55 2.59 21.17
C HIS A 365 -7.87 1.33 21.70
N ARG A 366 -7.09 1.45 22.78
CA ARG A 366 -6.47 0.31 23.45
C ARG A 366 -7.51 -0.72 23.89
N ASP A 367 -8.56 -0.26 24.55
CA ASP A 367 -9.53 -1.13 25.21
C ASP A 367 -10.48 -1.82 24.18
N ASN A 368 -10.46 -1.39 22.91
CA ASN A 368 -11.24 -1.95 21.80
C ASN A 368 -10.38 -2.35 20.57
N TYR A 369 -9.07 -2.54 20.75
CA TYR A 369 -8.09 -2.50 19.65
C TYR A 369 -8.43 -3.42 18.48
N THR A 370 -8.94 -4.63 18.73
CA THR A 370 -9.24 -5.64 17.70
C THR A 370 -10.33 -5.15 16.73
N LYS A 371 -11.45 -4.63 17.27
CA LYS A 371 -12.57 -4.13 16.47
C LYS A 371 -12.18 -2.89 15.65
N ILE A 372 -11.36 -2.02 16.23
CA ILE A 372 -10.90 -0.80 15.56
C ILE A 372 -9.92 -1.14 14.45
N LEU A 373 -9.01 -2.11 14.68
CA LEU A 373 -8.10 -2.62 13.66
C LEU A 373 -8.86 -3.26 12.48
N GLU A 374 -9.90 -4.05 12.76
CA GLU A 374 -10.80 -4.62 11.73
C GLU A 374 -11.48 -3.51 10.91
N TYR A 375 -12.13 -2.54 11.57
CA TYR A 375 -12.81 -1.42 10.90
C TYR A 375 -11.86 -0.55 10.05
N LEU A 376 -10.69 -0.19 10.59
CA LEU A 376 -9.69 0.62 9.87
C LEU A 376 -9.08 -0.16 8.69
N ARG A 377 -8.95 -1.48 8.79
CA ARG A 377 -8.49 -2.35 7.69
C ARG A 377 -9.52 -2.43 6.55
N ASP A 378 -10.80 -2.46 6.87
CA ASP A 378 -11.88 -2.44 5.87
C ASP A 378 -12.01 -1.07 5.17
N ILE A 379 -11.85 0.04 5.91
CA ILE A 379 -11.72 1.39 5.33
C ILE A 379 -10.50 1.43 4.40
N TRP A 380 -9.31 1.07 4.91
CA TRP A 380 -8.07 1.09 4.14
C TRP A 380 -8.19 0.28 2.85
N THR A 381 -8.85 -0.88 2.88
CA THR A 381 -9.07 -1.74 1.70
C THR A 381 -9.96 -1.06 0.64
N LYS A 382 -10.99 -0.31 1.07
CA LYS A 382 -11.85 0.49 0.18
C LYS A 382 -11.07 1.68 -0.40
N ASP A 383 -10.32 2.40 0.44
CA ASP A 383 -9.54 3.58 0.05
C ASP A 383 -8.39 3.23 -0.91
N ARG A 384 -7.62 2.15 -0.66
CA ARG A 384 -6.59 1.68 -1.59
C ARG A 384 -7.19 1.36 -2.96
N ARG A 385 -8.34 0.67 -3.01
CA ARG A 385 -9.03 0.33 -4.26
C ARG A 385 -9.45 1.61 -5.02
N ALA A 386 -9.98 2.61 -4.31
CA ALA A 386 -10.36 3.89 -4.89
C ALA A 386 -9.14 4.66 -5.42
N GLU A 387 -8.08 4.82 -4.64
CA GLU A 387 -6.86 5.52 -5.06
C GLU A 387 -6.15 4.82 -6.22
N TRP A 388 -5.99 3.50 -6.18
CA TRP A 388 -5.28 2.76 -7.24
C TRP A 388 -6.08 2.75 -8.54
N SER A 389 -7.40 2.98 -8.50
CA SER A 389 -8.23 3.17 -9.70
C SER A 389 -7.83 4.38 -10.56
N ILE A 390 -7.13 5.38 -9.99
CA ILE A 390 -6.63 6.54 -10.75
C ILE A 390 -5.71 6.11 -11.90
N TRP A 391 -4.90 5.06 -11.71
CA TRP A 391 -3.99 4.52 -12.73
C TRP A 391 -4.56 3.32 -13.51
N MET A 392 -5.83 2.95 -13.28
CA MET A 392 -6.49 1.81 -13.94
C MET A 392 -7.58 2.26 -14.92
N VAL A 393 -7.46 1.86 -16.19
CA VAL A 393 -8.37 2.24 -17.26
C VAL A 393 -9.24 1.06 -17.68
N TYR A 394 -10.50 1.07 -17.24
CA TYR A 394 -11.44 -0.04 -17.47
C TYR A 394 -12.07 -0.02 -18.87
N SER A 395 -12.33 -1.21 -19.42
CA SER A 395 -13.07 -1.43 -20.67
C SER A 395 -13.85 -2.74 -20.62
N LYS A 396 -15.08 -2.73 -21.13
CA LYS A 396 -15.87 -3.93 -21.42
C LYS A 396 -15.68 -4.30 -22.88
N VAL A 397 -15.27 -5.53 -23.17
CA VAL A 397 -15.01 -6.01 -24.54
C VAL A 397 -15.84 -7.25 -24.81
N GLU A 398 -16.64 -7.26 -25.87
CA GLU A 398 -17.38 -8.45 -26.27
C GLU A 398 -16.40 -9.55 -26.71
N MET A 399 -16.59 -10.77 -26.24
CA MET A 399 -15.77 -11.92 -26.63
C MET A 399 -15.88 -12.11 -28.15
N PRO A 400 -14.76 -11.96 -28.91
CA PRO A 400 -14.81 -12.06 -30.35
C PRO A 400 -15.48 -13.35 -30.82
N HIS A 401 -16.26 -13.26 -31.89
CA HIS A 401 -16.82 -14.43 -32.56
C HIS A 401 -15.70 -15.28 -33.19
N HIS A 402 -16.03 -16.47 -33.70
CA HIS A 402 -15.04 -17.34 -34.33
C HIS A 402 -14.39 -16.62 -35.53
N PHE A 403 -13.07 -16.50 -35.54
CA PHE A 403 -12.35 -15.85 -36.63
C PHE A 403 -12.41 -16.74 -37.87
N ILE A 404 -12.95 -16.22 -38.97
CA ILE A 404 -13.07 -16.95 -40.25
C ILE A 404 -11.85 -16.60 -41.10
N SER A 405 -11.19 -17.62 -41.68
CA SER A 405 -10.14 -17.38 -42.68
C SER A 405 -10.79 -16.90 -43.97
N GLY A 406 -10.20 -15.90 -44.65
CA GLY A 406 -10.80 -15.21 -45.79
C GLY A 406 -10.86 -16.04 -47.07
N MET A 407 -11.73 -17.05 -47.10
CA MET A 407 -12.11 -17.82 -48.28
C MET A 407 -13.63 -17.89 -48.36
N ASP A 408 -14.18 -17.58 -49.55
CA ASP A 408 -15.58 -17.73 -49.95
C ASP A 408 -16.67 -17.12 -49.06
N ASP A 409 -17.00 -15.85 -49.34
CA ASP A 409 -18.36 -15.55 -49.82
C ASP A 409 -18.38 -14.29 -50.70
N ILE A 410 -18.24 -14.45 -52.02
CA ILE A 410 -18.54 -13.40 -53.01
C ILE A 410 -19.98 -13.62 -53.50
N SER A 411 -20.94 -13.36 -52.63
CA SER A 411 -22.35 -13.25 -52.97
C SER A 411 -22.89 -11.88 -52.51
N ASN A 412 -23.73 -11.27 -53.36
CA ASN A 412 -24.11 -9.86 -53.21
C ASN A 412 -25.12 -9.65 -52.08
N HIS A 413 -24.98 -8.56 -51.30
CA HIS A 413 -26.11 -7.64 -51.03
C HIS A 413 -25.68 -6.27 -50.46
N SER A 414 -26.50 -5.26 -50.73
CA SER A 414 -26.56 -3.92 -50.10
C SER A 414 -25.28 -3.09 -50.03
N SER A 415 -25.05 -2.31 -51.08
CA SER A 415 -24.14 -1.16 -51.12
C SER A 415 -24.39 -0.13 -50.00
N HIS A 416 -23.34 0.25 -49.26
CA HIS A 416 -23.25 1.56 -48.59
C HIS A 416 -21.93 2.27 -48.92
N LYS A 417 -22.00 3.60 -48.96
CA LYS A 417 -21.07 4.50 -49.67
C LYS A 417 -19.61 4.36 -49.23
N ARG A 418 -18.69 4.34 -50.21
CA ARG A 418 -17.28 4.71 -49.99
C ARG A 418 -17.21 6.11 -49.38
N VAL A 419 -16.54 6.25 -48.24
CA VAL A 419 -15.89 7.50 -47.84
C VAL A 419 -14.39 7.23 -47.79
N SER A 420 -13.63 7.95 -48.61
CA SER A 420 -12.17 7.82 -48.66
C SER A 420 -11.54 8.59 -47.50
N SER A 421 -11.11 7.87 -46.46
CA SER A 421 -10.12 8.39 -45.50
C SER A 421 -8.99 7.37 -45.34
N VAL A 422 -7.76 7.77 -45.66
CA VAL A 422 -6.57 6.92 -45.56
C VAL A 422 -6.04 6.95 -44.12
N LEU A 423 -6.84 6.41 -43.20
CA LEU A 423 -6.38 6.04 -41.87
C LEU A 423 -5.73 4.65 -41.97
N LYS A 424 -4.42 4.58 -41.71
CA LYS A 424 -3.77 3.30 -41.46
C LYS A 424 -4.44 2.66 -40.22
N PRO A 425 -4.87 1.40 -40.26
CA PRO A 425 -5.33 0.71 -39.06
C PRO A 425 -4.13 0.59 -38.10
N ASN A 426 -4.18 1.31 -36.98
CA ASN A 426 -3.07 1.35 -36.03
C ASN A 426 -2.86 -0.03 -35.38
N ASP A 427 -1.60 -0.34 -35.10
CA ASP A 427 -1.20 -1.55 -34.37
C ASP A 427 -1.82 -1.55 -32.96
N PRO A 428 -2.56 -2.61 -32.53
CA PRO A 428 -3.14 -2.70 -31.19
C PRO A 428 -2.18 -2.38 -30.05
N ALA A 429 -0.91 -2.78 -30.16
CA ALA A 429 0.10 -2.44 -29.15
C ALA A 429 0.36 -0.93 -29.08
N GLN A 430 0.48 -0.26 -30.23
CA GLN A 430 0.64 1.19 -30.32
C GLN A 430 -0.61 1.93 -29.81
N VAL A 431 -1.80 1.40 -30.07
CA VAL A 431 -3.06 1.96 -29.54
C VAL A 431 -3.10 1.87 -28.01
N ALA A 432 -2.75 0.72 -27.42
CA ALA A 432 -2.69 0.54 -25.96
C ALA A 432 -1.62 1.45 -25.31
N ALA A 433 -0.41 1.52 -25.88
CA ALA A 433 0.63 2.43 -25.41
C ALA A 433 0.22 3.90 -25.49
N THR A 434 -0.41 4.32 -26.59
CA THR A 434 -0.91 5.69 -26.76
C THR A 434 -2.03 6.01 -25.78
N ARG A 435 -2.96 5.07 -25.54
CA ARG A 435 -4.04 5.21 -24.56
C ARG A 435 -3.50 5.36 -23.14
N ALA A 436 -2.52 4.55 -22.76
CA ALA A 436 -1.88 4.62 -21.46
C ALA A 436 -1.12 5.94 -21.25
N GLU A 437 -0.40 6.40 -22.28
CA GLU A 437 0.35 7.66 -22.22
C GLU A 437 -0.57 8.90 -22.19
N LEU A 438 -1.70 8.88 -22.90
CA LEU A 438 -2.72 9.92 -22.77
C LEU A 438 -3.33 9.94 -21.35
N HIS A 439 -3.57 8.78 -20.75
CA HIS A 439 -4.06 8.68 -19.36
C HIS A 439 -3.03 9.21 -18.35
N ARG A 440 -1.75 8.80 -18.47
CA ARG A 440 -0.63 9.33 -17.67
C ARG A 440 -0.55 10.86 -17.72
N ARG A 441 -0.70 11.47 -18.90
CA ARG A 441 -0.73 12.93 -19.08
C ARG A 441 -1.94 13.59 -18.44
N SER A 442 -3.09 12.91 -18.39
CA SER A 442 -4.27 13.41 -17.68
C SER A 442 -4.05 13.39 -16.16
N ILE A 443 -3.49 12.30 -15.61
CA ILE A 443 -3.12 12.19 -14.18
C ILE A 443 -2.13 13.31 -13.79
N ALA A 444 -1.16 13.62 -14.64
CA ALA A 444 -0.19 14.70 -14.41
C ALA A 444 -0.80 16.11 -14.30
N GLN A 445 -2.05 16.29 -14.75
CA GLN A 445 -2.82 17.54 -14.62
C GLN A 445 -3.77 17.53 -13.41
N MET A 446 -3.95 16.39 -12.73
CA MET A 446 -4.82 16.26 -11.57
C MET A 446 -4.17 16.88 -10.32
N ARG A 447 -4.91 17.78 -9.65
CA ARG A 447 -4.53 18.29 -8.32
C ARG A 447 -4.89 17.28 -7.23
N ILE A 448 -4.12 16.18 -7.15
CA ILE A 448 -4.31 15.16 -6.13
C ILE A 448 -3.99 15.74 -4.75
N ASN A 449 -5.00 15.84 -3.88
CA ASN A 449 -4.94 16.61 -2.63
C ASN A 449 -5.35 15.74 -1.43
N ASN A 450 -4.64 14.62 -1.27
CA ASN A 450 -5.02 13.50 -0.40
C ASN A 450 -4.67 13.72 1.09
N ARG A 451 -5.51 13.18 1.99
CA ARG A 451 -5.32 13.11 3.45
C ARG A 451 -4.76 11.74 3.90
N ALA A 452 -4.84 10.69 3.07
CA ALA A 452 -4.39 9.36 3.44
C ALA A 452 -2.86 9.24 3.58
N ILE A 453 -2.41 8.35 4.46
CA ILE A 453 -1.01 7.98 4.65
C ILE A 453 -0.53 7.14 3.45
N GLN A 454 0.66 7.45 2.93
CA GLN A 454 1.16 6.94 1.65
C GLN A 454 2.23 5.85 1.88
N ASP A 455 1.84 4.59 1.75
CA ASP A 455 2.71 3.39 1.69
C ASP A 455 3.62 3.43 0.46
N MET A 456 3.01 3.71 -0.68
CA MET A 456 3.68 3.78 -1.98
C MET A 456 3.83 5.26 -2.33
N HIS A 457 5.02 5.69 -2.76
CA HIS A 457 5.28 7.07 -3.20
C HIS A 457 4.65 7.41 -4.59
N ILE A 458 3.53 6.76 -4.95
CA ILE A 458 2.78 6.96 -6.21
C ILE A 458 2.29 8.40 -6.42
N PHE A 459 2.17 9.18 -5.35
CA PHE A 459 1.82 10.60 -5.40
C PHE A 459 3.04 11.54 -5.43
N GLY A 460 4.26 11.03 -5.24
CA GLY A 460 5.50 11.79 -5.31
C GLY A 460 5.93 12.07 -6.76
N ASP A 461 5.84 11.05 -7.62
CA ASP A 461 5.95 11.21 -9.08
C ASP A 461 4.89 10.34 -9.79
N PRO A 462 3.66 10.87 -10.01
CA PRO A 462 2.56 10.14 -10.63
C PRO A 462 2.83 9.67 -12.08
N LEU A 463 3.87 10.17 -12.74
CA LEU A 463 4.24 9.77 -14.11
C LEU A 463 4.94 8.40 -14.15
N ARG A 464 5.72 8.07 -13.11
CA ARG A 464 6.49 6.82 -13.01
C ARG A 464 5.62 5.59 -12.75
N VAL A 465 4.43 5.82 -12.22
CA VAL A 465 3.49 4.76 -11.83
C VAL A 465 2.99 4.04 -13.09
N PRO A 466 2.98 2.69 -13.13
CA PRO A 466 2.48 1.94 -14.27
C PRO A 466 0.98 2.15 -14.47
N ILE A 467 0.58 2.38 -15.72
CA ILE A 467 -0.83 2.49 -16.10
C ILE A 467 -1.34 1.10 -16.48
N VAL A 468 -2.48 0.67 -15.93
CA VAL A 468 -3.06 -0.65 -16.21
C VAL A 468 -4.37 -0.50 -16.98
N ILE A 469 -4.41 -0.92 -18.25
CA ILE A 469 -5.64 -0.96 -19.05
C ILE A 469 -6.29 -2.33 -18.87
N ILE A 470 -7.53 -2.38 -18.40
CA ILE A 470 -8.22 -3.61 -18.00
C ILE A 470 -9.41 -3.88 -18.91
N GLU A 471 -9.31 -4.90 -19.76
CA GLU A 471 -10.40 -5.41 -20.58
C GLU A 471 -11.10 -6.56 -19.86
N ARG A 472 -12.31 -6.32 -19.34
CA ARG A 472 -13.20 -7.39 -18.90
C ARG A 472 -13.93 -7.95 -20.11
N VAL A 473 -13.64 -9.20 -20.46
CA VAL A 473 -14.17 -9.84 -21.66
C VAL A 473 -15.44 -10.62 -21.33
N TRP A 474 -16.53 -10.36 -22.04
CA TRP A 474 -17.85 -10.97 -21.75
C TRP A 474 -18.39 -11.74 -22.96
N ASN A 475 -18.95 -12.93 -22.71
CA ASN A 475 -19.70 -13.67 -23.73
C ASN A 475 -21.06 -12.99 -23.96
N ALA A 476 -21.33 -12.53 -25.18
CA ALA A 476 -22.67 -12.10 -25.54
C ALA A 476 -23.65 -13.29 -25.57
N PRO A 477 -24.90 -13.12 -25.11
CA PRO A 477 -25.97 -14.07 -25.39
C PRO A 477 -26.11 -14.25 -26.91
N ARG A 478 -26.19 -15.50 -27.39
CA ARG A 478 -26.51 -15.76 -28.80
C ARG A 478 -27.85 -15.11 -29.12
N ARG A 479 -27.90 -14.29 -30.17
CA ARG A 479 -29.06 -13.47 -30.52
C ARG A 479 -30.33 -14.30 -30.74
N THR A 480 -31.18 -14.39 -29.72
CA THR A 480 -32.61 -14.65 -29.90
C THR A 480 -33.27 -13.33 -30.27
N PHE A 481 -34.01 -13.29 -31.39
CA PHE A 481 -34.73 -12.09 -31.82
C PHE A 481 -35.88 -11.78 -30.85
N SER A 482 -35.60 -10.90 -29.89
CA SER A 482 -36.57 -10.31 -28.97
C SER A 482 -36.02 -8.95 -28.53
N GLU A 483 -36.75 -7.87 -28.83
CA GLU A 483 -36.35 -6.52 -28.47
C GLU A 483 -36.65 -6.22 -26.99
N ASN A 484 -36.06 -5.12 -26.47
CA ASN A 484 -36.50 -4.42 -25.25
C ASN A 484 -36.36 -5.16 -23.89
N SER A 485 -35.17 -5.68 -23.56
CA SER A 485 -34.82 -5.99 -22.15
C SER A 485 -33.38 -5.68 -21.71
N TYR A 486 -32.49 -5.28 -22.64
CA TYR A 486 -31.03 -5.34 -22.45
C TYR A 486 -30.41 -4.43 -21.35
N MET A 487 -31.11 -3.42 -20.83
CA MET A 487 -30.50 -2.44 -19.91
C MET A 487 -30.86 -2.59 -18.43
N ARG A 488 -31.71 -3.54 -18.00
CA ARG A 488 -32.09 -3.68 -16.57
C ARG A 488 -31.32 -4.73 -15.77
N HIS A 489 -30.57 -5.62 -16.41
CA HIS A 489 -29.98 -6.78 -15.72
C HIS A 489 -28.43 -6.80 -15.68
N VAL A 490 -27.76 -5.85 -16.36
CA VAL A 490 -26.30 -5.79 -16.45
C VAL A 490 -25.68 -5.06 -15.25
N ASP A 491 -26.22 -3.89 -14.89
CA ASP A 491 -25.67 -3.02 -13.83
C ASP A 491 -25.70 -3.69 -12.45
N ARG A 492 -26.59 -4.66 -12.25
CA ARG A 492 -26.70 -5.48 -11.04
C ARG A 492 -25.48 -6.39 -10.79
N ILE A 493 -24.72 -6.75 -11.84
CA ILE A 493 -23.52 -7.61 -11.69
C ILE A 493 -22.29 -6.76 -11.38
N ASP A 494 -22.09 -5.63 -12.07
CA ASP A 494 -20.94 -4.76 -11.78
C ASP A 494 -21.09 -4.05 -10.43
N SER A 495 -22.31 -3.66 -10.02
CA SER A 495 -22.54 -3.19 -8.65
C SER A 495 -22.13 -4.25 -7.61
N SER A 496 -22.48 -5.53 -7.79
CA SER A 496 -22.11 -6.61 -6.85
C SER A 496 -20.61 -6.94 -6.75
N LEU A 497 -19.75 -6.36 -7.60
CA LEU A 497 -18.30 -6.61 -7.62
C LEU A 497 -17.48 -5.34 -7.38
N LEU A 498 -18.00 -4.17 -7.76
CA LEU A 498 -17.40 -2.87 -7.47
C LEU A 498 -17.82 -2.37 -6.08
N ASN A 499 -19.12 -2.47 -5.75
CA ASN A 499 -19.66 -2.24 -4.41
C ASN A 499 -19.82 -3.58 -3.69
N GLY A 500 -18.85 -3.93 -2.84
CA GLY A 500 -19.12 -4.86 -1.75
C GLY A 500 -20.04 -4.18 -0.75
N HIS A 501 -21.36 -4.34 -0.94
CA HIS A 501 -22.38 -3.76 -0.09
C HIS A 501 -23.11 -4.88 0.68
N ASP A 502 -23.06 -4.82 2.00
CA ASP A 502 -23.99 -5.56 2.85
C ASP A 502 -25.40 -5.04 2.62
N ASP A 503 -26.39 -5.95 2.51
CA ASP A 503 -27.80 -5.58 2.48
C ASP A 503 -28.22 -5.08 3.87
N GLU A 504 -28.35 -3.75 4.05
CA GLU A 504 -29.09 -3.17 5.18
C GLU A 504 -30.59 -3.48 5.08
N SER A 505 -30.95 -4.74 5.32
CA SER A 505 -32.33 -5.17 5.58
C SER A 505 -32.38 -5.89 6.93
N GLY A 506 -32.94 -5.21 7.93
CA GLY A 506 -32.81 -5.58 9.34
C GLY A 506 -33.49 -6.89 9.74
N THR A 507 -32.80 -8.01 9.57
CA THR A 507 -33.16 -9.29 10.22
C THR A 507 -31.94 -9.89 10.94
N LYS A 508 -32.03 -10.01 12.27
CA LYS A 508 -30.97 -10.57 13.12
C LYS A 508 -30.79 -12.07 12.86
N LYS A 509 -29.96 -12.44 11.88
CA LYS A 509 -29.49 -13.82 11.74
C LYS A 509 -28.60 -14.16 12.93
N HIS A 510 -29.06 -15.06 13.79
CA HIS A 510 -28.26 -15.60 14.88
C HIS A 510 -26.98 -16.26 14.32
N ASN A 511 -25.83 -15.93 14.91
CA ASN A 511 -24.56 -16.60 14.65
C ASN A 511 -24.60 -18.04 15.19
N ASN A 512 -25.22 -18.93 14.43
CA ASN A 512 -25.18 -20.37 14.67
C ASN A 512 -23.88 -20.91 14.03
N PRO A 513 -22.91 -21.46 14.80
CA PRO A 513 -21.57 -21.76 14.30
C PRO A 513 -21.55 -22.99 13.39
N GLN A 514 -21.96 -22.81 12.13
CA GLN A 514 -21.77 -23.83 11.09
C GLN A 514 -20.27 -24.09 10.90
N HIS A 515 -19.82 -25.28 11.30
CA HIS A 515 -18.41 -25.69 11.20
C HIS A 515 -17.83 -25.38 9.81
N SER A 516 -16.98 -24.35 9.74
CA SER A 516 -16.22 -24.03 8.54
C SER A 516 -15.27 -25.19 8.26
N GLY A 517 -15.42 -25.79 7.08
CA GLY A 517 -14.51 -26.85 6.67
C GLY A 517 -13.29 -26.22 6.01
N ARG A 518 -12.12 -26.82 6.22
CA ARG A 518 -10.87 -26.25 5.71
C ARG A 518 -10.91 -26.27 4.17
N GLU A 519 -10.39 -25.22 3.57
CA GLU A 519 -10.14 -25.11 2.13
C GLU A 519 -8.63 -25.15 1.91
N LEU A 520 -8.18 -25.98 0.97
CA LEU A 520 -6.78 -26.05 0.58
C LEU A 520 -6.59 -25.21 -0.69
N LYS A 521 -5.93 -24.07 -0.54
CA LYS A 521 -5.55 -23.21 -1.65
C LYS A 521 -4.08 -23.45 -1.97
N ILE A 522 -3.77 -23.73 -3.23
CA ILE A 522 -2.41 -23.92 -3.74
C ILE A 522 -2.19 -22.98 -4.92
N VAL A 523 -1.05 -22.30 -4.99
CA VAL A 523 -0.59 -21.64 -6.22
C VAL A 523 0.77 -22.19 -6.64
N VAL A 524 0.90 -22.45 -7.94
CA VAL A 524 2.14 -22.89 -8.58
C VAL A 524 2.70 -21.73 -9.40
N PHE A 525 3.93 -21.31 -9.11
CA PHE A 525 4.67 -20.28 -9.85
C PHE A 525 5.71 -20.93 -10.75
N VAL A 526 5.75 -20.55 -12.04
CA VAL A 526 6.66 -21.12 -13.05
C VAL A 526 7.44 -20.02 -13.77
N HIS A 527 8.76 -20.07 -13.66
CA HIS A 527 9.70 -19.06 -14.14
C HIS A 527 9.85 -19.01 -15.67
N GLY A 528 10.51 -17.95 -16.15
CA GLY A 528 10.81 -17.73 -17.56
C GLY A 528 12.01 -18.51 -18.09
N PHE A 529 12.39 -18.24 -19.34
CA PHE A 529 13.55 -18.84 -19.99
C PHE A 529 14.85 -18.34 -19.34
N GLN A 530 15.70 -19.26 -18.88
CA GLN A 530 16.88 -18.96 -18.04
C GLN A 530 16.55 -18.17 -16.75
N GLY A 531 15.28 -18.22 -16.31
CA GLY A 531 14.84 -17.70 -15.02
C GLY A 531 15.11 -18.67 -13.87
N HIS A 532 14.88 -18.19 -12.65
CA HIS A 532 15.07 -18.89 -11.39
C HIS A 532 13.71 -19.01 -10.65
N HIS A 533 13.52 -20.05 -9.84
CA HIS A 533 12.24 -20.33 -9.19
C HIS A 533 11.72 -19.15 -8.33
N LEU A 534 12.62 -18.33 -7.76
CA LEU A 534 12.25 -17.12 -6.99
C LEU A 534 11.87 -15.89 -7.82
N ASP A 535 11.93 -15.89 -9.15
CA ASP A 535 11.64 -14.71 -10.00
C ASP A 535 10.27 -14.09 -9.71
N LEU A 536 9.28 -14.94 -9.40
CA LEU A 536 7.89 -14.54 -9.17
C LEU A 536 7.58 -14.16 -7.71
N ARG A 537 8.60 -13.98 -6.86
CA ARG A 537 8.44 -13.69 -5.42
C ARG A 537 7.67 -12.39 -5.12
N HIS A 538 7.70 -11.40 -6.00
CA HIS A 538 6.92 -10.15 -5.85
C HIS A 538 5.41 -10.45 -5.79
N ILE A 539 4.91 -11.24 -6.75
CA ILE A 539 3.49 -11.64 -6.82
C ILE A 539 3.15 -12.65 -5.73
N ARG A 540 4.07 -13.58 -5.39
CA ARG A 540 3.93 -14.50 -4.24
C ARG A 540 3.67 -13.74 -2.93
N ASN A 541 4.45 -12.71 -2.65
CA ASN A 541 4.34 -11.94 -1.41
C ASN A 541 3.04 -11.13 -1.37
N GLN A 542 2.63 -10.51 -2.48
CA GLN A 542 1.31 -9.86 -2.56
C GLN A 542 0.16 -10.84 -2.33
N TRP A 543 0.29 -12.10 -2.75
CA TRP A 543 -0.70 -13.14 -2.47
C TRP A 543 -0.69 -13.60 -1.00
N LEU A 544 0.49 -13.71 -0.35
CA LEU A 544 0.63 -13.98 1.10
C LEU A 544 -0.07 -12.91 1.95
N LEU A 545 0.00 -11.64 1.55
CA LEU A 545 -0.67 -10.52 2.25
C LEU A 545 -2.21 -10.59 2.16
N ILE A 546 -2.74 -11.12 1.05
CA ILE A 546 -4.19 -11.27 0.82
C ILE A 546 -4.75 -12.52 1.51
N ASP A 547 -3.98 -13.62 1.57
CA ASP A 547 -4.33 -14.85 2.30
C ASP A 547 -3.08 -15.53 2.91
N PRO A 548 -2.77 -15.30 4.21
CA PRO A 548 -1.65 -15.95 4.89
C PRO A 548 -1.72 -17.49 5.03
N LYS A 549 -2.83 -18.13 4.63
CA LYS A 549 -3.06 -19.60 4.77
C LYS A 549 -2.86 -20.37 3.47
N ILE A 550 -2.75 -19.70 2.33
CA ILE A 550 -2.52 -20.33 1.02
C ILE A 550 -1.13 -21.01 0.94
N GLU A 551 -1.04 -22.16 0.28
CA GLU A 551 0.21 -22.92 0.12
C GLU A 551 0.86 -22.65 -1.25
N PHE A 552 2.19 -22.57 -1.31
CA PHE A 552 2.92 -22.19 -2.53
C PHE A 552 3.95 -23.21 -2.98
N LEU A 553 4.01 -23.43 -4.30
CA LEU A 553 5.10 -24.09 -5.01
C LEU A 553 5.75 -23.08 -5.93
N MET A 554 7.01 -22.72 -5.68
CA MET A 554 7.89 -22.14 -6.68
C MET A 554 8.50 -23.32 -7.45
N SER A 555 8.27 -23.43 -8.76
CA SER A 555 8.73 -24.60 -9.55
C SER A 555 10.24 -24.58 -9.75
N GLU A 556 10.95 -25.54 -9.16
CA GLU A 556 12.38 -25.78 -9.37
C GLU A 556 12.61 -26.79 -10.50
N ALA A 557 11.62 -27.63 -10.83
CA ALA A 557 11.73 -28.75 -11.78
C ALA A 557 12.19 -28.39 -13.21
N ASN A 558 12.20 -27.11 -13.57
CA ASN A 558 12.65 -26.60 -14.86
C ASN A 558 13.84 -25.64 -14.81
N GLU A 559 14.38 -25.36 -13.63
CA GLU A 559 15.55 -24.49 -13.46
C GLU A 559 16.78 -25.11 -14.15
N GLU A 560 17.64 -24.24 -14.72
CA GLU A 560 18.75 -24.55 -15.64
C GLU A 560 18.38 -25.30 -16.94
N LYS A 561 17.17 -25.88 -17.02
CA LYS A 561 16.74 -26.89 -18.00
C LYS A 561 15.66 -26.38 -18.96
N THR A 562 15.68 -25.07 -19.22
CA THR A 562 14.71 -24.35 -20.10
C THR A 562 15.04 -24.42 -21.59
N HIS A 563 16.05 -25.18 -22.00
CA HIS A 563 16.54 -25.24 -23.39
C HIS A 563 15.99 -26.40 -24.24
N GLY A 564 15.40 -27.42 -23.60
CA GLY A 564 14.91 -28.67 -24.23
C GLY A 564 13.51 -28.59 -24.83
N ASP A 565 12.78 -29.71 -24.85
CA ASP A 565 11.40 -29.77 -25.35
C ASP A 565 10.38 -29.31 -24.30
N PHE A 566 9.38 -28.52 -24.69
CA PHE A 566 8.26 -28.15 -23.82
C PHE A 566 7.47 -29.34 -23.28
N ARG A 567 7.43 -30.48 -23.99
CA ARG A 567 6.81 -31.74 -23.53
C ARG A 567 7.50 -32.26 -22.27
N GLU A 568 8.83 -32.32 -22.29
CA GLU A 568 9.66 -32.75 -21.15
C GLU A 568 9.61 -31.75 -20.00
N MET A 569 9.61 -30.45 -20.30
CA MET A 569 9.44 -29.40 -19.29
C MET A 569 8.06 -29.49 -18.61
N GLY A 570 7.01 -29.72 -19.39
CA GLY A 570 5.64 -29.92 -18.92
C GLY A 570 5.50 -31.17 -18.05
N GLN A 571 6.06 -32.31 -18.49
CA GLN A 571 6.03 -33.55 -17.72
C GLN A 571 6.74 -33.40 -16.36
N ARG A 572 7.91 -32.75 -16.33
CA ARG A 572 8.64 -32.45 -15.08
C ARG A 572 7.82 -31.58 -14.12
N LEU A 573 7.20 -30.51 -14.63
CA LEU A 573 6.30 -29.67 -13.84
C LEU A 573 5.07 -30.46 -13.35
N ALA A 574 4.46 -31.30 -14.17
CA ALA A 574 3.32 -32.13 -13.77
C ALA A 574 3.68 -33.07 -12.62
N GLN A 575 4.84 -33.73 -12.67
CA GLN A 575 5.35 -34.60 -11.60
C GLN A 575 5.58 -33.83 -10.29
N GLU A 576 6.19 -32.64 -10.35
CA GLU A 576 6.44 -31.76 -9.21
C GLU A 576 5.12 -31.29 -8.57
N VAL A 577 4.20 -30.75 -9.38
CA VAL A 577 2.88 -30.26 -8.95
C VAL A 577 2.05 -31.38 -8.31
N VAL A 578 2.00 -32.56 -8.91
CA VAL A 578 1.30 -33.73 -8.35
C VAL A 578 1.90 -34.16 -7.01
N SER A 579 3.23 -34.14 -6.90
CA SER A 579 3.94 -34.52 -5.66
C SER A 579 3.73 -33.51 -4.54
N PHE A 580 3.77 -32.22 -4.85
CA PHE A 580 3.45 -31.13 -3.93
C PHE A 580 1.98 -31.19 -3.49
N PHE A 581 1.05 -31.33 -4.44
CA PHE A 581 -0.39 -31.37 -4.19
C PHE A 581 -0.76 -32.51 -3.22
N LYS A 582 -0.26 -33.73 -3.46
CA LYS A 582 -0.44 -34.87 -2.56
C LYS A 582 0.09 -34.54 -1.16
N ARG A 583 1.36 -34.16 -1.05
CA ARG A 583 2.03 -33.77 0.22
C ARG A 583 1.24 -32.72 1.01
N LYS A 584 0.68 -31.69 0.35
CA LYS A 584 -0.15 -30.66 1.01
C LYS A 584 -1.54 -31.16 1.37
N LYS A 585 -2.21 -31.91 0.48
CA LYS A 585 -3.53 -32.51 0.74
C LYS A 585 -3.49 -33.45 1.94
N ASP A 586 -2.49 -34.32 2.00
CA ASP A 586 -2.34 -35.31 3.06
C ASP A 586 -1.97 -34.63 4.39
N LYS A 587 -1.11 -33.59 4.36
CA LYS A 587 -0.88 -32.71 5.52
C LYS A 587 -2.20 -32.11 6.04
N HIS A 588 -3.07 -31.60 5.16
CA HIS A 588 -4.33 -30.97 5.55
C HIS A 588 -5.37 -31.96 6.06
N ALA A 589 -5.48 -33.15 5.45
CA ALA A 589 -6.42 -34.19 5.86
C ALA A 589 -6.20 -34.65 7.31
N ARG A 590 -4.94 -34.69 7.79
CA ARG A 590 -4.60 -35.00 9.19
C ARG A 590 -5.15 -33.99 10.21
N TYR A 591 -5.54 -32.78 9.78
CA TYR A 591 -6.12 -31.74 10.65
C TYR A 591 -7.63 -31.55 10.45
N GLY A 592 -8.30 -32.48 9.77
CA GLY A 592 -9.77 -32.54 9.65
C GLY A 592 -10.30 -32.58 8.22
N ARG A 593 -11.63 -32.57 8.09
CA ARG A 593 -12.32 -32.72 6.81
C ARG A 593 -12.11 -31.50 5.91
N LEU A 594 -11.40 -31.72 4.82
CA LEU A 594 -11.21 -30.79 3.71
C LEU A 594 -12.54 -30.64 2.93
N LYS A 595 -13.07 -29.42 2.79
CA LYS A 595 -14.33 -29.14 2.07
C LYS A 595 -14.12 -28.79 0.61
N ASN A 596 -13.09 -28.00 0.29
CA ASN A 596 -12.79 -27.56 -1.07
C ASN A 596 -11.27 -27.51 -1.33
N ILE A 597 -10.87 -27.53 -2.59
CA ILE A 597 -9.49 -27.34 -3.03
C ILE A 597 -9.47 -26.37 -4.22
N LYS A 598 -8.62 -25.34 -4.14
CA LYS A 598 -8.32 -24.41 -5.21
C LYS A 598 -6.86 -24.59 -5.63
N LEU A 599 -6.62 -24.82 -6.92
CA LEU A 599 -5.29 -24.93 -7.51
C LEU A 599 -5.15 -23.85 -8.60
N SER A 600 -4.27 -22.89 -8.36
CA SER A 600 -4.00 -21.77 -9.26
C SER A 600 -2.60 -21.87 -9.84
N PHE A 601 -2.38 -21.24 -10.99
CA PHE A 601 -1.11 -21.24 -11.71
C PHE A 601 -0.71 -19.82 -12.11
N VAL A 602 0.56 -19.49 -11.95
CA VAL A 602 1.17 -18.22 -12.36
C VAL A 602 2.39 -18.52 -13.22
N GLY A 603 2.42 -18.01 -14.44
CA GLY A 603 3.57 -18.17 -15.35
C GLY A 603 4.12 -16.84 -15.82
N HIS A 604 5.45 -16.73 -15.90
CA HIS A 604 6.12 -15.66 -16.66
C HIS A 604 6.71 -16.20 -17.94
N SER A 605 6.57 -15.44 -19.04
CA SER A 605 7.22 -15.77 -20.33
C SER A 605 6.88 -17.20 -20.75
N ILE A 606 7.88 -18.00 -21.16
CA ILE A 606 7.70 -19.41 -21.54
C ILE A 606 7.15 -20.31 -20.43
N GLY A 607 7.20 -19.90 -19.14
CA GLY A 607 6.60 -20.63 -18.03
C GLY A 607 5.10 -20.90 -18.25
N ASN A 608 4.40 -20.00 -18.94
CA ASN A 608 3.02 -20.18 -19.38
C ASN A 608 2.83 -21.34 -20.37
N VAL A 609 3.83 -21.56 -21.24
CA VAL A 609 3.85 -22.69 -22.20
C VAL A 609 4.13 -24.00 -21.46
N ILE A 610 5.05 -23.97 -20.48
CA ILE A 610 5.35 -25.11 -19.61
C ILE A 610 4.12 -25.50 -18.76
N ILE A 611 3.39 -24.54 -18.19
CA ILE A 611 2.12 -24.77 -17.49
C ILE A 611 1.10 -25.44 -18.41
N ARG A 612 0.90 -24.91 -19.62
CA ARG A 612 -0.03 -25.51 -20.60
C ARG A 612 0.42 -26.92 -21.02
N ALA A 613 1.72 -27.16 -21.18
CA ALA A 613 2.27 -28.48 -21.48
C ALA A 613 2.04 -29.48 -20.32
N ALA A 614 2.25 -29.06 -19.07
CA ALA A 614 1.96 -29.87 -17.89
C ALA A 614 0.46 -30.21 -17.78
N ILE A 615 -0.42 -29.26 -18.09
CA ILE A 615 -1.87 -29.48 -18.11
C ILE A 615 -2.31 -30.36 -19.30
N ALA A 616 -1.49 -30.51 -20.34
CA ALA A 616 -1.70 -31.47 -21.42
C ALA A 616 -1.18 -32.89 -21.09
N ASP A 617 -0.40 -33.06 -20.01
CA ASP A 617 0.01 -34.38 -19.52
C ASP A 617 -1.14 -35.06 -18.75
N SER A 618 -1.37 -36.35 -19.05
CA SER A 618 -2.29 -37.25 -18.36
C SER A 618 -2.18 -37.25 -16.83
N LEU A 619 -0.98 -36.99 -16.28
CA LEU A 619 -0.75 -36.87 -14.83
C LEU A 619 -1.59 -35.76 -14.19
N MET A 620 -1.96 -34.72 -14.93
CA MET A 620 -2.78 -33.59 -14.44
C MET A 620 -4.30 -33.79 -14.57
N ASP A 621 -4.76 -34.79 -15.34
CA ASP A 621 -6.20 -35.02 -15.58
C ASP A 621 -7.05 -35.12 -14.29
N PRO A 622 -6.64 -35.85 -13.23
CA PRO A 622 -7.43 -35.97 -11.99
C PRO A 622 -7.58 -34.66 -11.20
N TYR A 623 -6.79 -33.63 -11.53
CA TYR A 623 -6.67 -32.37 -10.78
C TYR A 623 -7.35 -31.18 -11.46
N ARG A 624 -7.76 -31.31 -12.74
CA ARG A 624 -8.43 -30.26 -13.53
C ARG A 624 -9.60 -29.59 -12.82
N LYS A 625 -10.42 -30.37 -12.11
CA LYS A 625 -11.59 -29.93 -11.33
C LYS A 625 -11.27 -28.99 -10.15
N TYR A 626 -10.01 -28.92 -9.73
CA TYR A 626 -9.56 -27.99 -8.69
C TYR A 626 -9.03 -26.67 -9.27
N PHE A 627 -8.94 -26.53 -10.61
CA PHE A 627 -8.31 -25.38 -11.24
C PHE A 627 -9.12 -24.11 -10.99
N HIS A 628 -8.48 -23.11 -10.39
CA HIS A 628 -9.14 -21.88 -9.95
C HIS A 628 -8.74 -20.70 -10.83
N THR A 629 -7.53 -20.16 -10.61
CA THR A 629 -7.05 -18.95 -11.28
C THR A 629 -5.79 -19.22 -12.08
N TYR A 630 -5.78 -18.81 -13.35
CA TYR A 630 -4.59 -18.76 -14.19
C TYR A 630 -4.17 -17.30 -14.43
N LEU A 631 -2.95 -16.97 -14.05
CA LEU A 631 -2.34 -15.65 -14.18
C LEU A 631 -1.13 -15.74 -15.13
N SER A 632 -1.24 -15.19 -16.33
CA SER A 632 -0.21 -15.27 -17.36
C SER A 632 0.48 -13.93 -17.55
N LEU A 633 1.74 -13.81 -17.17
CA LEU A 633 2.58 -12.63 -17.35
C LEU A 633 3.38 -12.80 -18.66
N SER A 634 3.02 -12.04 -19.70
CA SER A 634 3.65 -12.12 -21.04
C SER A 634 3.82 -13.55 -21.55
N GLY A 635 2.78 -14.38 -21.50
CA GLY A 635 2.85 -15.78 -21.98
C GLY A 635 2.74 -15.88 -23.51
N PRO A 636 3.71 -16.43 -24.26
CA PRO A 636 3.64 -16.53 -25.73
C PRO A 636 2.69 -17.65 -26.17
N HIS A 637 1.37 -17.53 -25.91
CA HIS A 637 0.38 -18.61 -26.03
C HIS A 637 0.15 -19.12 -27.46
N LEU A 638 0.43 -18.28 -28.46
CA LEU A 638 0.32 -18.59 -29.89
C LEU A 638 1.72 -18.72 -30.55
N GLY A 639 2.78 -18.81 -29.74
CA GLY A 639 4.16 -18.80 -30.20
C GLY A 639 4.55 -17.45 -30.81
N TYR A 640 5.51 -17.49 -31.73
CA TYR A 640 6.15 -16.33 -32.36
C TYR A 640 5.77 -16.13 -33.83
N LEU A 641 4.71 -16.81 -34.31
CA LEU A 641 4.40 -16.93 -35.73
C LEU A 641 4.14 -15.59 -36.45
N TYR A 642 3.72 -14.53 -35.73
CA TYR A 642 3.61 -13.16 -36.24
C TYR A 642 4.37 -12.13 -35.38
N SER A 643 5.53 -12.51 -34.86
CA SER A 643 6.43 -11.58 -34.12
C SER A 643 6.84 -10.38 -34.99
N SER A 644 6.48 -9.17 -34.55
CA SER A 644 6.74 -7.90 -35.25
C SER A 644 8.11 -7.28 -34.96
N ASN A 645 8.79 -7.69 -33.88
CA ASN A 645 10.09 -7.12 -33.49
C ASN A 645 11.23 -7.69 -34.33
N SER A 646 11.69 -6.94 -35.33
CA SER A 646 12.77 -7.34 -36.25
C SER A 646 14.12 -7.57 -35.56
N LEU A 647 14.47 -6.78 -34.54
CA LEU A 647 15.71 -6.95 -33.78
C LEU A 647 15.69 -8.24 -32.96
N PHE A 648 14.59 -8.50 -32.25
CA PHE A 648 14.40 -9.75 -31.53
C PHE A 648 14.41 -10.95 -32.48
N ASN A 649 13.68 -10.88 -33.60
CA ASN A 649 13.65 -11.94 -34.61
C ASN A 649 15.05 -12.24 -35.19
N SER A 650 15.88 -11.21 -35.39
CA SER A 650 17.26 -11.36 -35.86
C SER A 650 18.16 -12.03 -34.80
N GLY A 651 18.00 -11.64 -33.53
CA GLY A 651 18.68 -12.29 -32.41
C GLY A 651 18.24 -13.76 -32.23
N LEU A 652 16.95 -14.05 -32.40
CA LEU A 652 16.38 -15.39 -32.34
C LEU A 652 16.88 -16.28 -33.48
N TRP A 653 16.97 -15.74 -34.70
CA TRP A 653 17.60 -16.41 -35.84
C TRP A 653 19.08 -16.72 -35.59
N LEU A 654 19.83 -15.78 -34.99
CA LEU A 654 21.23 -15.99 -34.63
C LEU A 654 21.37 -17.07 -33.55
N LEU A 655 20.55 -17.04 -32.49
CA LEU A 655 20.53 -18.09 -31.46
C LEU A 655 20.14 -19.46 -32.03
N LYS A 656 19.16 -19.51 -32.92
CA LYS A 656 18.78 -20.73 -33.65
C LYS A 656 19.96 -21.28 -34.45
N LYS A 657 20.71 -20.43 -35.15
CA LYS A 657 21.88 -20.82 -35.95
C LYS A 657 23.12 -21.20 -35.11
N LEU A 658 23.32 -20.59 -33.94
CA LEU A 658 24.52 -20.79 -33.10
C LEU A 658 24.35 -21.82 -31.98
N LYS A 659 23.15 -22.03 -31.44
CA LYS A 659 22.88 -22.91 -30.30
C LYS A 659 21.81 -23.98 -30.54
N SER A 660 21.07 -23.93 -31.65
CA SER A 660 20.09 -24.94 -32.11
C SER A 660 19.11 -25.46 -31.04
N THR A 661 18.76 -24.65 -30.03
CA THR A 661 17.95 -25.12 -28.90
C THR A 661 16.51 -25.42 -29.30
N GLN A 662 16.03 -26.62 -28.97
CA GLN A 662 14.70 -27.14 -29.34
C GLN A 662 13.55 -26.22 -28.95
N VAL A 663 13.64 -25.58 -27.77
CA VAL A 663 12.67 -24.57 -27.31
C VAL A 663 12.47 -23.42 -28.32
N ILE A 664 13.53 -22.94 -28.99
CA ILE A 664 13.43 -21.86 -29.99
C ILE A 664 12.73 -22.34 -31.26
N HIS A 665 12.99 -23.59 -31.69
CA HIS A 665 12.29 -24.19 -32.82
C HIS A 665 10.79 -24.30 -32.53
N GLN A 666 10.41 -24.78 -31.34
CA GLN A 666 9.01 -24.88 -30.92
C GLN A 666 8.35 -23.49 -30.83
N LEU A 667 8.97 -22.52 -30.14
CA LEU A 667 8.47 -21.15 -30.03
C LEU A 667 8.20 -20.49 -31.40
N THR A 668 9.03 -20.80 -32.40
CA THR A 668 8.91 -20.25 -33.77
C THR A 668 8.05 -21.08 -34.71
N LEU A 669 7.50 -22.22 -34.27
CA LEU A 669 6.76 -23.19 -35.08
C LEU A 669 7.61 -23.69 -36.27
N THR A 670 8.86 -24.07 -35.95
CA THR A 670 9.84 -24.65 -36.89
C THR A 670 10.52 -25.89 -36.29
N ASP A 671 9.83 -26.57 -35.37
CA ASP A 671 10.15 -27.91 -34.87
C ASP A 671 9.67 -29.03 -35.81
N ASP A 672 8.78 -28.72 -36.75
CA ASP A 672 8.27 -29.61 -37.79
C ASP A 672 8.12 -28.84 -39.11
N PRO A 673 8.36 -29.44 -40.31
CA PRO A 673 8.10 -28.79 -41.59
C PRO A 673 6.61 -28.54 -41.89
N ASP A 674 5.69 -29.29 -41.27
CA ASP A 674 4.25 -29.02 -41.33
C ASP A 674 3.78 -28.30 -40.07
N LEU A 675 3.19 -27.11 -40.25
CA LEU A 675 2.64 -26.30 -39.16
C LEU A 675 1.61 -27.08 -38.33
N GLN A 676 0.81 -27.97 -38.95
CA GLN A 676 -0.16 -28.79 -38.21
C GLN A 676 0.49 -29.87 -37.32
N ASN A 677 1.77 -30.17 -37.55
CA ASN A 677 2.53 -31.13 -36.77
C ASN A 677 3.43 -30.50 -35.69
N THR A 678 3.66 -29.17 -35.73
CA THR A 678 4.40 -28.42 -34.70
C THR A 678 3.81 -28.57 -33.29
N PHE A 679 4.68 -28.44 -32.27
CA PHE A 679 4.29 -28.49 -30.87
C PHE A 679 3.19 -27.50 -30.50
N PHE A 680 3.30 -26.24 -30.93
CA PHE A 680 2.35 -25.19 -30.55
C PHE A 680 0.96 -25.41 -31.13
N TYR A 681 0.87 -25.83 -32.38
CA TYR A 681 -0.42 -26.14 -33.01
C TYR A 681 -1.12 -27.30 -32.29
N LYS A 682 -0.36 -28.37 -31.97
CA LYS A 682 -0.86 -29.50 -31.17
C LYS A 682 -1.26 -29.07 -29.75
N LEU A 683 -0.50 -28.18 -29.09
CA LEU A 683 -0.81 -27.65 -27.76
C LEU A 683 -2.08 -26.79 -27.72
N CYS A 684 -2.36 -26.01 -28.78
CA CYS A 684 -3.58 -25.21 -28.86
C CYS A 684 -4.84 -26.07 -28.99
N LYS A 685 -4.77 -27.24 -29.64
CA LYS A 685 -5.87 -28.22 -29.67
C LYS A 685 -6.10 -28.94 -28.34
N GLN A 686 -5.14 -28.91 -27.41
CA GLN A 686 -5.30 -29.50 -26.08
C GLN A 686 -6.09 -28.59 -25.14
N LYS A 687 -6.93 -29.20 -24.28
CA LYS A 687 -7.79 -28.52 -23.30
C LYS A 687 -6.97 -28.00 -22.11
N THR A 688 -6.15 -26.98 -22.35
CA THR A 688 -5.21 -26.39 -21.38
C THR A 688 -5.77 -25.19 -20.62
N LEU A 689 -6.79 -24.52 -21.16
CA LEU A 689 -7.40 -23.31 -20.57
C LEU A 689 -8.81 -23.56 -20.03
N GLY A 690 -9.56 -24.48 -20.65
CA GLY A 690 -11.01 -24.66 -20.43
C GLY A 690 -11.45 -25.17 -19.04
N SER A 691 -10.51 -25.47 -18.13
CA SER A 691 -10.82 -25.92 -16.76
C SER A 691 -10.73 -24.81 -15.70
N PHE A 692 -10.13 -23.65 -16.00
CA PHE A 692 -10.01 -22.56 -15.02
C PHE A 692 -11.32 -21.79 -14.84
N LYS A 693 -11.55 -21.27 -13.62
CA LYS A 693 -12.65 -20.35 -13.29
C LYS A 693 -12.32 -18.90 -13.63
N ASN A 694 -11.06 -18.50 -13.39
CA ASN A 694 -10.53 -17.18 -13.66
C ASN A 694 -9.32 -17.30 -14.59
N ILE A 695 -9.29 -16.54 -15.69
CA ILE A 695 -8.15 -16.43 -16.60
C ILE A 695 -7.81 -14.95 -16.73
N ILE A 696 -6.60 -14.58 -16.32
CA ILE A 696 -6.08 -13.22 -16.32
C ILE A 696 -4.79 -13.21 -17.14
N LEU A 697 -4.82 -12.52 -18.28
CA LEU A 697 -3.66 -12.37 -19.17
C LEU A 697 -3.08 -10.97 -18.99
N LEU A 698 -1.84 -10.87 -18.51
CA LEU A 698 -1.09 -9.63 -18.47
C LEU A 698 -0.15 -9.55 -19.67
N SER A 699 -0.15 -8.39 -20.30
CA SER A 699 0.68 -8.02 -21.44
C SER A 699 1.28 -6.65 -21.21
N SER A 700 2.35 -6.30 -21.93
CA SER A 700 2.77 -4.91 -22.06
C SER A 700 2.92 -4.57 -23.53
N PRO A 701 2.42 -3.41 -24.01
CA PRO A 701 2.70 -2.94 -25.37
C PRO A 701 4.17 -2.51 -25.56
N GLN A 702 4.96 -2.49 -24.48
CA GLN A 702 6.42 -2.25 -24.49
C GLN A 702 7.24 -3.56 -24.46
N ASP A 703 6.60 -4.73 -24.29
CA ASP A 703 7.28 -6.02 -24.32
C ASP A 703 7.70 -6.35 -25.75
N GLY A 704 9.01 -6.31 -26.00
CA GLY A 704 9.60 -6.69 -27.29
C GLY A 704 10.10 -8.13 -27.33
N TYR A 705 10.00 -8.86 -26.23
CA TYR A 705 10.43 -10.26 -26.09
C TYR A 705 9.30 -11.25 -26.37
N VAL A 706 8.03 -10.88 -26.16
CA VAL A 706 6.85 -11.71 -26.42
C VAL A 706 5.88 -10.95 -27.32
N PRO A 707 5.40 -11.52 -28.45
CA PRO A 707 4.48 -10.83 -29.33
C PRO A 707 3.17 -10.48 -28.60
N TYR A 708 2.81 -9.19 -28.62
CA TYR A 708 1.66 -8.63 -27.90
C TYR A 708 0.36 -9.46 -28.05
N HIS A 709 -0.01 -9.81 -29.29
CA HIS A 709 -1.21 -10.61 -29.57
C HIS A 709 -1.13 -12.06 -29.02
N SER A 710 0.09 -12.60 -28.87
CA SER A 710 0.38 -13.93 -28.34
C SER A 710 0.24 -13.93 -26.81
N ALA A 711 0.70 -12.88 -26.14
CA ALA A 711 0.44 -12.62 -24.71
C ALA A 711 -1.05 -12.55 -24.37
N ARG A 712 -1.84 -11.97 -25.29
CA ARG A 712 -3.26 -11.64 -25.08
C ARG A 712 -4.25 -12.68 -25.61
N ILE A 713 -3.80 -13.67 -26.38
CA ILE A 713 -4.67 -14.61 -27.13
C ILE A 713 -5.69 -13.82 -27.96
N GLU A 714 -5.19 -13.09 -28.96
CA GLU A 714 -5.99 -12.28 -29.89
C GLU A 714 -5.43 -12.35 -31.32
N SER A 715 -6.19 -11.86 -32.30
CA SER A 715 -5.73 -11.74 -33.68
C SER A 715 -4.85 -10.49 -33.86
N CYS A 716 -3.92 -10.54 -34.81
CA CYS A 716 -3.08 -9.41 -35.18
C CYS A 716 -3.29 -8.99 -36.65
N GLN A 717 -2.99 -7.73 -36.97
CA GLN A 717 -3.15 -7.18 -38.33
C GLN A 717 -2.45 -8.03 -39.40
N PRO A 718 -1.18 -8.50 -39.23
CA PRO A 718 -0.53 -9.34 -40.25
C PRO A 718 -1.26 -10.66 -40.54
N ALA A 719 -1.82 -11.31 -39.51
CA ALA A 719 -2.57 -12.57 -39.68
C ALA A 719 -3.94 -12.36 -40.34
N SER A 720 -4.56 -11.20 -40.13
CA SER A 720 -5.88 -10.86 -40.69
C SER A 720 -5.88 -10.65 -42.21
N PHE A 721 -4.69 -10.52 -42.83
CA PHE A 721 -4.51 -10.42 -44.27
C PHE A 721 -3.69 -11.60 -44.86
N ASP A 722 -3.33 -12.59 -44.05
CA ASP A 722 -2.51 -13.74 -44.48
C ASP A 722 -3.39 -14.95 -44.80
N ASN A 723 -3.80 -15.08 -46.06
CA ASN A 723 -4.56 -16.23 -46.56
C ASN A 723 -3.70 -17.47 -46.85
N SER A 724 -2.42 -17.50 -46.46
CA SER A 724 -1.57 -18.69 -46.61
C SER A 724 -1.84 -19.74 -45.53
N LYS A 725 -1.23 -20.93 -45.68
CA LYS A 725 -1.25 -21.99 -44.66
C LYS A 725 -0.80 -21.50 -43.26
N ARG A 726 0.01 -20.44 -43.19
CA ARG A 726 0.47 -19.81 -41.95
C ARG A 726 -0.67 -19.12 -41.21
N GLY A 727 -1.46 -18.30 -41.91
CA GLY A 727 -2.58 -17.58 -41.32
C GLY A 727 -3.74 -18.52 -40.98
N VAL A 728 -4.01 -19.51 -41.83
CA VAL A 728 -4.98 -20.58 -41.51
C VAL A 728 -4.60 -21.29 -40.21
N ALA A 729 -3.37 -21.79 -40.08
CA ALA A 729 -2.90 -22.47 -38.87
C ALA A 729 -2.93 -21.56 -37.62
N PHE A 730 -2.62 -20.28 -37.76
CA PHE A 730 -2.71 -19.30 -36.67
C PHE A 730 -4.15 -19.04 -36.23
N LEU A 731 -5.07 -18.82 -37.16
CA LEU A 731 -6.49 -18.59 -36.87
C LEU A 731 -7.12 -19.85 -36.24
N GLU A 732 -6.73 -21.04 -36.69
CA GLU A 732 -7.08 -22.29 -36.01
C GLU A 732 -6.54 -22.34 -34.58
N MET A 733 -5.25 -22.05 -34.34
CA MET A 733 -4.67 -22.01 -32.99
C MET A 733 -5.37 -21.00 -32.07
N LEU A 734 -5.64 -19.80 -32.59
CA LEU A 734 -6.34 -18.73 -31.88
C LEU A 734 -7.78 -19.15 -31.54
N ASN A 735 -8.55 -19.66 -32.50
CA ASN A 735 -9.91 -20.12 -32.24
C ASN A 735 -9.94 -21.27 -31.23
N ASN A 736 -9.06 -22.28 -31.36
CA ASN A 736 -8.97 -23.37 -30.38
C ASN A 736 -8.65 -22.89 -28.95
N CYS A 737 -7.86 -21.83 -28.78
CA CYS A 737 -7.66 -21.21 -27.46
C CYS A 737 -8.89 -20.40 -27.01
N MET A 738 -9.49 -19.62 -27.91
CA MET A 738 -10.65 -18.77 -27.61
C MET A 738 -11.90 -19.58 -27.29
N ASP A 739 -12.16 -20.71 -27.96
CA ASP A 739 -13.29 -21.60 -27.67
C ASP A 739 -13.19 -22.29 -26.31
N GLN A 740 -11.97 -22.64 -25.88
CA GLN A 740 -11.73 -23.10 -24.50
C GLN A 740 -12.08 -22.03 -23.46
N ILE A 741 -11.83 -20.75 -23.77
CA ILE A 741 -12.15 -19.63 -22.90
C ILE A 741 -13.66 -19.32 -22.93
N ARG A 742 -14.28 -19.29 -24.12
CA ARG A 742 -15.73 -19.07 -24.34
C ARG A 742 -16.60 -20.07 -23.58
N GLY A 743 -16.25 -21.36 -23.62
CA GLY A 743 -17.12 -22.45 -23.16
C GLY A 743 -17.44 -22.39 -21.66
N PRO A 744 -18.70 -22.63 -21.24
CA PRO A 744 -19.05 -22.72 -19.82
C PRO A 744 -18.29 -23.87 -19.15
N SER A 745 -17.98 -23.72 -17.86
CA SER A 745 -17.38 -24.82 -17.09
C SER A 745 -18.38 -26.00 -17.00
N PRO A 746 -18.02 -27.22 -17.42
CA PRO A 746 -18.92 -28.38 -17.38
C PRO A 746 -19.45 -28.70 -15.99
N GLU A 747 -18.70 -28.33 -14.94
CA GLU A 747 -19.03 -28.60 -13.54
C GLU A 747 -19.93 -27.52 -12.91
N THR A 748 -20.05 -26.35 -13.55
CA THR A 748 -20.81 -25.20 -13.02
C THR A 748 -21.48 -24.39 -14.15
N PRO A 749 -22.55 -24.90 -14.79
CA PRO A 749 -23.20 -24.22 -15.92
C PRO A 749 -23.81 -22.85 -15.58
N HIS A 750 -24.06 -22.57 -14.29
CA HIS A 750 -24.55 -21.27 -13.80
C HIS A 750 -23.45 -20.29 -13.37
N HIS A 751 -22.17 -20.66 -13.46
CA HIS A 751 -21.05 -19.80 -13.04
C HIS A 751 -20.24 -19.34 -14.25
N GLN A 752 -20.35 -18.06 -14.58
CA GLN A 752 -19.63 -17.45 -15.71
C GLN A 752 -18.13 -17.34 -15.39
N ARG A 753 -17.29 -17.91 -16.27
CA ARG A 753 -15.82 -17.74 -16.21
C ARG A 753 -15.47 -16.25 -16.24
N VAL A 754 -14.54 -15.84 -15.38
CA VAL A 754 -13.90 -14.53 -15.49
C VAL A 754 -12.76 -14.63 -16.51
N PHE A 755 -12.84 -13.84 -17.57
CA PHE A 755 -11.74 -13.63 -18.51
C PHE A 755 -11.37 -12.15 -18.57
N MET A 756 -10.10 -11.86 -18.33
CA MET A 756 -9.56 -10.50 -18.30
C MET A 756 -8.24 -10.44 -19.09
N ARG A 757 -8.08 -9.37 -19.87
CA ARG A 757 -6.78 -8.93 -20.39
C ARG A 757 -6.37 -7.65 -19.67
N CYS A 758 -5.10 -7.52 -19.33
CA CYS A 758 -4.57 -6.37 -18.61
C CYS A 758 -3.26 -5.91 -19.27
N ASP A 759 -3.27 -4.75 -19.92
CA ASP A 759 -2.03 -4.15 -20.42
C ASP A 759 -1.40 -3.29 -19.34
N VAL A 760 -0.15 -3.60 -18.98
CA VAL A 760 0.65 -2.79 -18.06
C VAL A 760 1.62 -1.95 -18.87
N ASN A 761 1.45 -0.63 -18.83
CA ASN A 761 2.34 0.34 -19.45
C ASN A 761 3.24 0.97 -18.38
N PHE A 762 4.47 0.50 -18.34
CA PHE A 762 5.47 0.88 -17.35
C PHE A 762 6.19 2.19 -17.73
N ASP A 763 6.76 2.90 -16.76
CA ASP A 763 7.75 3.95 -17.06
C ASP A 763 9.10 3.32 -17.39
N THR A 764 9.40 3.23 -18.69
CA THR A 764 10.69 2.72 -19.18
C THR A 764 11.77 3.80 -19.31
N THR A 765 11.53 5.05 -18.87
CA THR A 765 12.51 6.15 -19.04
C THR A 765 13.76 5.98 -18.18
N LEU A 766 13.62 5.43 -16.97
CA LEU A 766 14.71 5.20 -16.02
C LEU A 766 15.78 4.21 -16.53
N TYR A 767 15.41 3.29 -17.43
CA TYR A 767 16.35 2.38 -18.08
C TYR A 767 17.27 3.06 -19.10
N GLY A 768 17.05 4.35 -19.40
CA GLY A 768 17.80 5.13 -20.38
C GLY A 768 17.61 4.64 -21.82
N ARG A 769 18.37 5.23 -22.76
CA ARG A 769 18.43 4.81 -24.18
C ARG A 769 19.37 3.61 -24.39
N ASN A 770 19.19 2.57 -23.58
CA ASN A 770 20.03 1.37 -23.58
C ASN A 770 19.44 0.26 -24.45
N LEU A 771 20.25 -0.72 -24.87
CA LEU A 771 19.78 -1.84 -25.70
C LEU A 771 18.61 -2.62 -25.06
N ASN A 772 18.56 -2.70 -23.73
CA ASN A 772 17.46 -3.34 -23.00
C ASN A 772 16.09 -2.64 -23.21
N SER A 773 16.05 -1.30 -23.33
CA SER A 773 14.81 -0.57 -23.62
C SER A 773 14.50 -0.57 -25.12
N PHE A 774 15.51 -0.44 -26.00
CA PHE A 774 15.31 -0.54 -27.45
C PHE A 774 14.81 -1.90 -27.95
N ILE A 775 15.19 -3.01 -27.31
CA ILE A 775 14.72 -4.36 -27.67
C ILE A 775 13.41 -4.71 -26.94
N GLY A 776 12.91 -3.84 -26.05
CA GLY A 776 11.71 -4.08 -25.24
C GLY A 776 11.90 -5.14 -24.14
N ARG A 777 13.14 -5.42 -23.75
CA ARG A 777 13.48 -6.33 -22.64
C ARG A 777 13.09 -5.73 -21.29
N ALA A 778 13.19 -4.41 -21.13
CA ALA A 778 12.87 -3.70 -19.89
C ALA A 778 11.46 -4.05 -19.38
N ALA A 779 10.43 -3.84 -20.20
CA ALA A 779 9.04 -4.16 -19.82
C ALA A 779 8.79 -5.67 -19.58
N HIS A 780 9.57 -6.55 -20.21
CA HIS A 780 9.49 -7.99 -19.96
C HIS A 780 10.03 -8.39 -18.56
N ILE A 781 11.00 -7.63 -18.04
CA ILE A 781 11.62 -7.83 -16.72
C ILE A 781 10.90 -7.05 -15.62
N GLU A 782 10.31 -5.89 -15.95
CA GLU A 782 9.53 -5.08 -15.01
C GLU A 782 8.33 -5.85 -14.42
N PHE A 783 7.81 -6.86 -15.12
CA PHE A 783 6.84 -7.84 -14.58
C PHE A 783 7.35 -8.72 -13.42
N LEU A 784 8.67 -8.73 -13.16
CA LEU A 784 9.34 -9.48 -12.10
C LEU A 784 9.92 -8.54 -11.03
N GLU A 785 10.47 -7.39 -11.44
CA GLU A 785 11.13 -6.43 -10.54
C GLU A 785 10.14 -5.44 -9.87
N SER A 786 9.02 -5.12 -10.53
CA SER A 786 7.99 -4.21 -10.03
C SER A 786 6.90 -4.95 -9.25
N ASP A 787 6.43 -4.41 -8.12
CA ASP A 787 5.24 -4.95 -7.41
C ASP A 787 4.00 -4.03 -7.53
N ILE A 788 4.14 -2.81 -8.07
CA ILE A 788 3.06 -1.81 -8.13
C ILE A 788 1.87 -2.31 -8.96
N PHE A 789 2.11 -2.87 -10.15
CA PHE A 789 1.05 -3.42 -10.99
C PHE A 789 0.38 -4.65 -10.34
N ALA A 790 1.17 -5.45 -9.60
CA ALA A 790 0.69 -6.62 -8.88
C ALA A 790 -0.23 -6.20 -7.73
N ARG A 791 0.16 -5.16 -6.96
CA ARG A 791 -0.72 -4.53 -5.95
C ARG A 791 -2.03 -4.05 -6.56
N PHE A 792 -1.95 -3.25 -7.63
CA PHE A 792 -3.13 -2.68 -8.30
C PHE A 792 -4.12 -3.75 -8.73
N ILE A 793 -3.66 -4.84 -9.37
CA ILE A 793 -4.55 -5.92 -9.84
C ILE A 793 -5.03 -6.78 -8.67
N MET A 794 -4.13 -7.24 -7.78
CA MET A 794 -4.48 -8.28 -6.79
C MET A 794 -5.38 -7.77 -5.66
N TRP A 795 -5.23 -6.51 -5.23
CA TRP A 795 -6.09 -5.93 -4.19
C TRP A 795 -7.40 -5.36 -4.74
N SER A 796 -7.44 -4.96 -6.00
CA SER A 796 -8.69 -4.51 -6.64
C SER A 796 -9.63 -5.68 -6.97
N PHE A 797 -9.06 -6.87 -7.22
CA PHE A 797 -9.82 -8.09 -7.55
C PHE A 797 -9.54 -9.27 -6.59
N GLN A 798 -9.43 -9.02 -5.28
CA GLN A 798 -9.09 -10.02 -4.25
C GLN A 798 -9.84 -11.35 -4.38
N ASP A 799 -11.10 -11.33 -4.81
CA ASP A 799 -11.95 -12.51 -4.92
C ASP A 799 -11.54 -13.47 -6.06
N LEU A 800 -10.70 -13.00 -6.99
CA LEU A 800 -10.04 -13.85 -7.99
C LEU A 800 -8.80 -14.58 -7.42
N PHE A 801 -8.29 -14.13 -6.28
CA PHE A 801 -7.08 -14.65 -5.63
C PHE A 801 -7.38 -15.40 -4.32
N ARG A 802 -8.57 -15.19 -3.73
CA ARG A 802 -9.08 -15.88 -2.55
C ARG A 802 -9.73 -17.23 -2.87
#